data_AF-A0A1C6H2P8-F1
#
_entry.id   AF-A0A1C6H2P8-F1
#
_cell.length_a   1.000
_cell.length_b   1.000
_cell.length_c   1.000
_cell.angle_alpha   90.00
_cell.angle_beta   90.00
_cell.angle_gamma   90.00
#
_symmetry.space_group_name_H-M   'P 1'
#
loop_
_entity.id
_entity.type
_entity.pdbx_description
1 polymer ?
#
loop_
_entity_poly.entity_id
_entity_poly.type
_entity_poly.pdbx_seq_one_letter_code
_entity_poly.pdbx_strand_id
1 'polypeptide(L)'
;MTHDRTHFRRIPALLLLFALLLPAAVPVLAAGPEGPGALSQAGADFLKARESFSETPYTDGTNWYVGYGTQCQAGAYAEGITEEEADRLLREAAAVCAAAVADFLEEHGRTVGQSQFDALVSFTYSLGTGWLSGSSDLAELLAGPGDTYDTLETVNAFGVWCHAGGQVVKGLARRRMEEAALFLWGDYSGQAAGSFTYLVFDPGEGEMASDVMFYQAGQPYGAFPDARREGYALEGWRRPEGGALLAGMPAGESRTVEALWRKLGPAESPYPDLDAGAWYYDYVCALSGQGIVSGYPDGTFDPSGSVTLGEALKLVLLAAGYEEQAPAGGHWSSGYAALARTEGLLTAGELAELDGAVSRLTVARLTAGALGLAPASGPSPFADADDASVTALYEWGILEGSQENGRRLYKPADGIRRAELSALIWRVNCLRAGETGKAQITYGAYTVDVLEGVPVNGYDPAAFRRKGSVMEYAAGETRLGVDVSSYQGDIDWARVKADGVDFAILRVGGRGYTEGGLYADTKFEQNLQGALDAGLEVGVYFFSQAITVKEAEEEARFVLDKIRGYALTGPVVFDWEALGKSEARTYGLDTDTLCRCALAFCELVEEAGYTPMIYLTSYAGYVKYDLSRVMDYPFWFAEYDKAAPTFYYHFQMWQYTSKGSVDGIQGNVDMNLWFGA
;
A
#
# COMPACT_ATOMS: atom_id res chain seq x y z
N MET A 1 -17.77 -29.58 4.01
CA MET A 1 -18.10 -28.47 3.09
C MET A 1 -18.13 -27.21 3.93
N THR A 2 -16.98 -26.58 4.10
CA THR A 2 -16.78 -25.34 4.84
C THR A 2 -16.53 -24.26 3.81
N HIS A 3 -17.49 -23.35 3.63
CA HIS A 3 -17.33 -22.19 2.77
C HIS A 3 -16.46 -21.17 3.49
N ASP A 4 -15.29 -20.94 2.92
CA ASP A 4 -14.32 -19.93 3.31
C ASP A 4 -14.88 -18.55 2.97
N ARG A 5 -15.10 -17.72 4.00
CA ARG A 5 -15.60 -16.34 3.90
C ARG A 5 -14.41 -15.40 4.05
N THR A 6 -13.59 -15.23 3.02
CA THR A 6 -12.48 -14.26 3.06
C THR A 6 -12.15 -13.65 1.70
N HIS A 7 -13.07 -12.90 1.08
CA HIS A 7 -12.71 -11.92 0.03
C HIS A 7 -13.72 -10.77 -0.05
N PHE A 8 -13.64 -9.79 0.85
CA PHE A 8 -14.18 -8.45 0.57
C PHE A 8 -13.13 -7.66 -0.20
N ARG A 9 -13.30 -7.55 -1.52
CA ARG A 9 -12.59 -6.55 -2.32
C ARG A 9 -13.12 -5.18 -1.90
N ARG A 10 -12.24 -4.30 -1.42
CA ARG A 10 -12.55 -2.86 -1.24
C ARG A 10 -12.89 -2.29 -2.63
N ILE A 11 -14.19 -2.15 -2.91
CA ILE A 11 -14.66 -1.35 -4.05
C ILE A 11 -14.49 0.11 -3.61
N PRO A 12 -13.70 0.94 -4.31
CA PRO A 12 -13.71 2.36 -4.03
C PRO A 12 -15.15 2.84 -4.27
N ALA A 13 -15.76 3.46 -3.25
CA ALA A 13 -16.98 4.23 -3.43
C ALA A 13 -16.64 5.46 -4.30
N LEU A 14 -16.46 5.25 -5.60
CA LEU A 14 -16.72 6.29 -6.58
C LEU A 14 -18.20 6.61 -6.43
N LEU A 15 -18.51 7.90 -6.25
CA LEU A 15 -19.79 8.46 -6.65
C LEU A 15 -19.93 8.22 -8.17
N LEU A 16 -20.31 7.00 -8.56
CA LEU A 16 -20.75 6.65 -9.91
C LEU A 16 -22.21 7.10 -10.02
N LEU A 17 -22.42 8.42 -10.03
CA LEU A 17 -23.64 9.01 -10.53
C LEU A 17 -23.63 8.82 -12.05
N PHE A 18 -24.60 8.05 -12.54
CA PHE A 18 -24.79 7.75 -13.96
C PHE A 18 -24.87 9.03 -14.78
N ALA A 19 -24.00 9.17 -15.78
CA ALA A 19 -24.13 10.18 -16.83
C ALA A 19 -25.33 9.85 -17.72
N LEU A 20 -26.50 10.42 -17.42
CA LEU A 20 -27.62 10.48 -18.36
C LEU A 20 -27.59 11.81 -19.10
N LEU A 21 -26.96 11.82 -20.27
CA LEU A 21 -27.11 12.89 -21.25
C LEU A 21 -28.52 12.81 -21.84
N LEU A 22 -29.47 13.58 -21.28
CA LEU A 22 -30.78 13.76 -21.90
C LEU A 22 -30.70 14.84 -23.01
N PRO A 23 -31.10 14.53 -24.27
CA PRO A 23 -31.19 15.53 -25.31
C PRO A 23 -32.41 16.43 -25.09
N ALA A 24 -32.24 17.72 -25.37
CA ALA A 24 -33.31 18.70 -25.35
C ALA A 24 -34.39 18.35 -26.38
N ALA A 25 -35.52 17.79 -25.94
CA ALA A 25 -36.78 17.81 -26.67
C ALA A 25 -37.97 17.57 -25.72
N VAL A 26 -38.85 18.56 -25.60
CA VAL A 26 -40.18 18.39 -25.02
C VAL A 26 -41.04 17.59 -26.02
N PRO A 27 -41.74 16.55 -25.53
CA PRO A 27 -43.18 16.54 -25.72
C PRO A 27 -43.93 16.29 -24.41
N VAL A 28 -45.08 16.94 -24.29
CA VAL A 28 -46.11 16.75 -23.27
C VAL A 28 -46.49 15.27 -23.20
N LEU A 29 -46.34 14.63 -22.04
CA LEU A 29 -47.06 13.43 -21.65
C LEU A 29 -47.32 13.44 -20.13
N ALA A 30 -48.50 12.93 -19.76
CA ALA A 30 -49.09 12.95 -18.42
C ALA A 30 -48.24 12.22 -17.36
N ALA A 31 -48.57 12.49 -16.09
CA ALA A 31 -48.07 11.79 -14.90
C ALA A 31 -47.70 10.32 -15.20
N GLY A 32 -46.43 9.97 -14.97
CA GLY A 32 -45.92 8.61 -15.14
C GLY A 32 -46.73 7.60 -14.32
N PRO A 33 -46.74 6.32 -14.70
CA PRO A 33 -47.70 5.35 -14.19
C PRO A 33 -47.44 5.11 -12.69
N GLU A 34 -48.41 5.48 -11.85
CA GLU A 34 -48.53 4.90 -10.52
C GLU A 34 -48.92 3.42 -10.71
N GLY A 35 -47.99 2.51 -10.44
CA GLY A 35 -48.16 1.08 -10.60
C GLY A 35 -47.03 0.30 -9.89
N PRO A 36 -47.17 -1.03 -9.75
CA PRO A 36 -46.15 -1.87 -9.12
C PRO A 36 -44.79 -1.67 -9.80
N GLY A 37 -43.74 -1.37 -9.03
CA GLY A 37 -42.38 -1.14 -9.55
C GLY A 37 -42.05 0.30 -9.93
N ALA A 38 -42.86 1.29 -9.53
CA ALA A 38 -42.57 2.71 -9.69
C ALA A 38 -42.43 3.43 -8.33
N LEU A 39 -41.66 4.53 -8.31
CA LEU A 39 -41.52 5.39 -7.14
C LEU A 39 -42.88 6.04 -6.79
N SER A 40 -43.33 5.91 -5.54
CA SER A 40 -44.59 6.52 -5.12
C SER A 40 -44.48 8.05 -4.94
N GLN A 41 -45.62 8.74 -4.86
CA GLN A 41 -45.65 10.16 -4.49
C GLN A 41 -44.96 10.41 -3.13
N ALA A 42 -45.21 9.56 -2.14
CA ALA A 42 -44.59 9.67 -0.83
C ALA A 42 -43.07 9.44 -0.89
N GLY A 43 -42.61 8.52 -1.75
CA GLY A 43 -41.19 8.30 -2.02
C GLY A 43 -40.52 9.48 -2.72
N ALA A 44 -41.21 10.12 -3.68
CA ALA A 44 -40.72 11.35 -4.32
C ALA A 44 -40.61 12.51 -3.33
N ASP A 45 -41.60 12.69 -2.45
CA ASP A 45 -41.57 13.70 -1.40
C ASP A 45 -40.45 13.41 -0.37
N PHE A 46 -40.22 12.14 -0.06
CA PHE A 46 -39.10 11.71 0.78
C PHE A 46 -37.75 12.06 0.14
N LEU A 47 -37.56 11.81 -1.15
CA LEU A 47 -36.35 12.18 -1.89
C LEU A 47 -36.12 13.70 -1.91
N LYS A 48 -37.15 14.47 -2.27
CA LYS A 48 -37.07 15.95 -2.30
C LYS A 48 -36.76 16.57 -0.94
N ALA A 49 -37.19 15.96 0.16
CA ALA A 49 -36.84 16.46 1.49
C ALA A 49 -35.34 16.33 1.81
N ARG A 50 -34.59 15.53 1.04
CA ARG A 50 -33.16 15.21 1.25
C ARG A 50 -32.26 15.83 0.19
N GLU A 51 -32.81 16.09 -0.98
CA GLU A 51 -32.16 16.86 -2.03
C GLU A 51 -32.50 18.35 -1.85
N SER A 52 -31.50 19.23 -1.74
CA SER A 52 -31.79 20.67 -1.67
C SER A 52 -32.20 21.18 -3.05
N PHE A 53 -33.35 21.85 -3.17
CA PHE A 53 -33.74 22.49 -4.42
C PHE A 53 -32.75 23.61 -4.79
N SER A 54 -32.18 23.52 -5.99
CA SER A 54 -31.42 24.59 -6.61
C SER A 54 -32.14 25.10 -7.85
N GLU A 55 -32.61 26.35 -7.81
CA GLU A 55 -33.22 27.03 -8.96
C GLU A 55 -32.25 27.15 -10.12
N THR A 56 -30.95 27.28 -9.85
CA THR A 56 -29.90 27.49 -10.86
C THR A 56 -28.91 26.34 -10.91
N PRO A 57 -28.28 26.07 -12.07
CA PRO A 57 -27.26 25.05 -12.20
C PRO A 57 -26.06 25.29 -11.28
N TYR A 58 -25.58 24.23 -10.65
CA TYR A 58 -24.40 24.24 -9.78
C TYR A 58 -23.45 23.09 -10.15
N THR A 59 -22.19 23.17 -9.72
CA THR A 59 -21.17 22.18 -10.05
C THR A 59 -20.38 21.75 -8.82
N ASP A 60 -19.96 20.49 -8.80
CA ASP A 60 -19.01 19.93 -7.84
C ASP A 60 -17.54 20.03 -8.32
N GLY A 61 -17.30 20.71 -9.44
CA GLY A 61 -16.00 20.81 -10.11
C GLY A 61 -15.76 19.79 -11.21
N THR A 62 -16.61 18.74 -11.30
CA THR A 62 -16.54 17.71 -12.36
C THR A 62 -17.82 17.67 -13.19
N ASN A 63 -18.98 17.72 -12.54
CA ASN A 63 -20.30 17.59 -13.13
C ASN A 63 -21.17 18.82 -12.82
N TRP A 64 -22.23 19.03 -13.61
CA TRP A 64 -23.23 20.07 -13.40
C TRP A 64 -24.57 19.46 -12.96
N TYR A 65 -25.29 20.14 -12.09
CA TYR A 65 -26.54 19.70 -11.47
C TYR A 65 -27.55 20.84 -11.38
N VAL A 66 -28.85 20.53 -11.34
CA VAL A 66 -29.92 21.53 -11.16
C VAL A 66 -31.11 20.90 -10.42
N GLY A 67 -31.96 21.73 -9.80
CA GLY A 67 -33.15 21.26 -9.08
C GLY A 67 -32.76 20.42 -7.88
N TYR A 68 -33.39 19.25 -7.75
CA TYR A 68 -33.16 18.28 -6.68
C TYR A 68 -31.97 17.34 -6.97
N GLY A 69 -30.85 17.87 -7.47
CA GLY A 69 -29.64 17.08 -7.73
C GLY A 69 -29.60 16.35 -9.07
N THR A 70 -30.45 16.71 -10.03
CA THR A 70 -30.43 16.10 -11.37
C THR A 70 -29.23 16.60 -12.17
N GLN A 71 -28.39 15.69 -12.66
CA GLN A 71 -27.24 16.02 -13.49
C GLN A 71 -27.68 16.68 -14.81
N CYS A 72 -26.98 17.73 -15.24
CA CYS A 72 -27.23 18.46 -16.47
C CYS A 72 -25.91 18.81 -17.18
N GLN A 73 -26.00 19.33 -18.41
CA GLN A 73 -24.83 19.82 -19.15
C GLN A 73 -24.41 21.21 -18.66
N ALA A 74 -23.12 21.54 -18.83
CA ALA A 74 -22.62 22.88 -18.58
C ALA A 74 -23.39 23.92 -19.42
N GLY A 75 -23.96 24.93 -18.77
CA GLY A 75 -24.76 25.97 -19.43
C GLY A 75 -26.22 25.61 -19.73
N ALA A 76 -26.67 24.38 -19.42
CA ALA A 76 -28.10 24.05 -19.45
C ALA A 76 -28.85 24.83 -18.36
N TYR A 77 -30.12 25.16 -18.59
CA TYR A 77 -30.98 25.88 -17.63
C TYR A 77 -30.38 27.20 -17.11
N ALA A 78 -29.71 27.96 -17.99
CA ALA A 78 -29.07 29.23 -17.63
C ALA A 78 -30.02 30.28 -17.01
N GLU A 79 -31.31 30.21 -17.33
CA GLU A 79 -32.37 31.07 -16.80
C GLU A 79 -33.01 30.52 -15.51
N GLY A 80 -32.49 29.41 -14.98
CA GLY A 80 -33.06 28.66 -13.86
C GLY A 80 -34.23 27.75 -14.25
N ILE A 81 -34.75 27.00 -13.26
CA ILE A 81 -35.92 26.12 -13.40
C ILE A 81 -36.92 26.35 -12.27
N THR A 82 -38.21 26.07 -12.53
CA THR A 82 -39.22 26.05 -11.48
C THR A 82 -39.14 24.79 -10.62
N GLU A 83 -39.78 24.81 -9.46
CA GLU A 83 -39.85 23.64 -8.58
C GLU A 83 -40.65 22.48 -9.23
N GLU A 84 -41.68 22.80 -10.04
CA GLU A 84 -42.41 21.79 -10.82
C GLU A 84 -41.54 21.15 -11.91
N GLU A 85 -40.69 21.95 -12.56
CA GLU A 85 -39.72 21.43 -13.52
C GLU A 85 -38.66 20.55 -12.85
N ALA A 86 -38.21 20.93 -11.65
CA ALA A 86 -37.30 20.13 -10.84
C ALA A 86 -37.94 18.82 -10.34
N ASP A 87 -39.22 18.84 -9.92
CA ASP A 87 -39.95 17.62 -9.52
C ASP A 87 -40.06 16.63 -10.69
N ARG A 88 -40.36 17.14 -11.89
CA ARG A 88 -40.37 16.30 -13.11
C ARG A 88 -38.99 15.68 -13.39
N LEU A 89 -37.92 16.49 -13.37
CA LEU A 89 -36.56 16.01 -13.61
C LEU A 89 -36.11 14.98 -12.57
N LEU A 90 -36.48 15.18 -11.31
CA LEU A 90 -36.22 14.20 -10.24
C LEU A 90 -36.94 12.87 -10.53
N ARG A 91 -38.23 12.92 -10.92
CA ARG A 91 -39.00 11.71 -11.23
C ARG A 91 -38.46 10.94 -12.42
N GLU A 92 -38.05 11.63 -13.47
CA GLU A 92 -37.42 11.01 -14.63
C GLU A 92 -36.12 10.29 -14.26
N ALA A 93 -35.26 10.93 -13.46
CA ALA A 93 -34.03 10.31 -12.97
C ALA A 93 -34.31 9.15 -11.99
N ALA A 94 -35.28 9.30 -11.09
CA ALA A 94 -35.66 8.25 -10.16
C ALA A 94 -36.34 7.06 -10.85
N ALA A 95 -37.00 7.25 -12.00
CA ALA A 95 -37.56 6.16 -12.79
C ALA A 95 -36.47 5.22 -13.34
N VAL A 96 -35.29 5.75 -13.69
CA VAL A 96 -34.14 4.92 -14.09
C VAL A 96 -33.63 4.10 -12.91
N CYS A 97 -33.55 4.71 -11.72
CA CYS A 97 -33.19 3.99 -10.49
C CYS A 97 -34.22 2.91 -10.15
N ALA A 98 -35.51 3.22 -10.28
CA ALA A 98 -36.61 2.29 -10.05
C ALA A 98 -36.56 1.09 -11.01
N ALA A 99 -36.27 1.32 -12.29
CA ALA A 99 -36.09 0.23 -13.25
C ALA A 99 -34.94 -0.71 -12.84
N ALA A 100 -33.77 -0.16 -12.48
CA ALA A 100 -32.63 -0.98 -12.05
C ALA A 100 -32.92 -1.80 -10.78
N VAL A 101 -33.64 -1.22 -9.81
CA VAL A 101 -34.08 -1.94 -8.60
C VAL A 101 -35.09 -3.02 -8.95
N ALA A 102 -36.07 -2.72 -9.81
CA ALA A 102 -37.07 -3.69 -10.24
C ALA A 102 -36.44 -4.88 -10.97
N ASP A 103 -35.52 -4.63 -11.90
CA ASP A 103 -34.79 -5.66 -12.64
C ASP A 103 -33.99 -6.56 -11.70
N PHE A 104 -33.28 -5.99 -10.73
CA PHE A 104 -32.54 -6.75 -9.72
C PHE A 104 -33.46 -7.64 -8.88
N LEU A 105 -34.59 -7.11 -8.43
CA LEU A 105 -35.56 -7.88 -7.65
C LEU A 105 -36.17 -9.00 -8.50
N GLU A 106 -36.49 -8.75 -9.77
CA GLU A 106 -37.01 -9.77 -10.69
C GLU A 106 -35.99 -10.88 -10.93
N GLU A 107 -34.72 -10.53 -11.20
CA GLU A 107 -33.62 -11.49 -11.40
C GLU A 107 -33.46 -12.44 -10.21
N HIS A 108 -33.65 -11.93 -8.99
CA HIS A 108 -33.55 -12.71 -7.76
C HIS A 108 -34.88 -13.31 -7.30
N GLY A 109 -35.94 -13.19 -8.10
CA GLY A 109 -37.27 -13.75 -7.80
C GLY A 109 -37.92 -13.13 -6.57
N ARG A 110 -37.69 -11.84 -6.32
CA ARG A 110 -38.11 -11.12 -5.12
C ARG A 110 -39.22 -10.13 -5.36
N THR A 111 -40.06 -9.99 -4.35
CA THR A 111 -41.09 -8.95 -4.27
C THR A 111 -40.95 -8.21 -2.95
N VAL A 112 -40.97 -6.89 -2.99
CA VAL A 112 -40.93 -6.02 -1.81
C VAL A 112 -42.16 -5.12 -1.77
N GLY A 113 -42.52 -4.64 -0.58
CA GLY A 113 -43.60 -3.66 -0.42
C GLY A 113 -43.24 -2.28 -0.98
N GLN A 114 -44.23 -1.40 -1.17
CA GLN A 114 -44.01 -0.08 -1.76
C GLN A 114 -42.96 0.76 -1.00
N SER A 115 -43.00 0.78 0.35
CA SER A 115 -42.02 1.56 1.12
C SER A 115 -40.60 0.99 1.04
N GLN A 116 -40.46 -0.33 0.96
CA GLN A 116 -39.19 -0.99 0.73
C GLN A 116 -38.64 -0.63 -0.66
N PHE A 117 -39.50 -0.69 -1.68
CA PHE A 117 -39.13 -0.28 -3.03
C PHE A 117 -38.68 1.19 -3.07
N ASP A 118 -39.47 2.10 -2.49
CA ASP A 118 -39.15 3.53 -2.44
C ASP A 118 -37.83 3.81 -1.68
N ALA A 119 -37.54 3.06 -0.60
CA ALA A 119 -36.26 3.14 0.10
C ALA A 119 -35.08 2.72 -0.78
N LEU A 120 -35.20 1.61 -1.52
CA LEU A 120 -34.16 1.14 -2.45
C LEU A 120 -33.96 2.12 -3.61
N VAL A 121 -35.03 2.75 -4.11
CA VAL A 121 -34.94 3.80 -5.12
C VAL A 121 -34.27 5.05 -4.56
N SER A 122 -34.60 5.48 -3.33
CA SER A 122 -33.93 6.60 -2.68
C SER A 122 -32.43 6.36 -2.51
N PHE A 123 -32.08 5.16 -2.07
CA PHE A 123 -30.71 4.72 -1.87
C PHE A 123 -29.93 4.67 -3.19
N THR A 124 -30.54 4.13 -4.25
CA THR A 124 -29.96 4.07 -5.60
C THR A 124 -29.80 5.46 -6.22
N TYR A 125 -30.77 6.37 -6.01
CA TYR A 125 -30.67 7.75 -6.46
C TYR A 125 -29.48 8.46 -5.79
N SER A 126 -29.24 8.18 -4.52
CA SER A 126 -28.14 8.76 -3.73
C SER A 126 -26.75 8.24 -4.10
N LEU A 127 -26.63 6.95 -4.46
CA LEU A 127 -25.34 6.25 -4.53
C LEU A 127 -25.00 5.70 -5.92
N GLY A 128 -25.99 5.61 -6.81
CA GLY A 128 -25.91 4.82 -8.03
C GLY A 128 -26.19 3.33 -7.78
N THR A 129 -25.97 2.51 -8.81
CA THR A 129 -26.37 1.09 -8.84
C THR A 129 -25.30 0.11 -8.34
N GLY A 130 -24.14 0.58 -7.88
CA GLY A 130 -23.02 -0.29 -7.50
C GLY A 130 -23.34 -1.31 -6.39
N TRP A 131 -24.27 -0.97 -5.51
CA TRP A 131 -24.74 -1.85 -4.44
C TRP A 131 -25.56 -3.04 -4.95
N LEU A 132 -26.13 -3.00 -6.16
CA LEU A 132 -26.91 -4.09 -6.76
C LEU A 132 -26.03 -5.29 -7.16
N SER A 133 -24.70 -5.21 -7.03
CA SER A 133 -23.81 -6.34 -7.25
C SER A 133 -23.97 -7.41 -6.17
N GLY A 134 -23.90 -8.70 -6.54
CA GLY A 134 -24.05 -9.86 -5.63
C GLY A 134 -22.93 -10.05 -4.59
N SER A 135 -22.21 -8.98 -4.22
CA SER A 135 -21.18 -8.96 -3.19
C SER A 135 -21.43 -7.92 -2.09
N SER A 136 -22.54 -7.18 -2.15
CA SER A 136 -22.93 -6.23 -1.10
C SER A 136 -23.87 -6.89 -0.10
N ASP A 137 -23.75 -6.50 1.18
CA ASP A 137 -24.62 -7.02 2.25
C ASP A 137 -26.11 -6.76 1.97
N LEU A 138 -26.45 -5.63 1.33
CA LEU A 138 -27.84 -5.31 0.99
C LEU A 138 -28.36 -6.18 -0.16
N ALA A 139 -27.54 -6.45 -1.18
CA ALA A 139 -27.90 -7.36 -2.25
C ALA A 139 -28.02 -8.81 -1.74
N GLU A 140 -27.11 -9.25 -0.88
CA GLU A 140 -27.18 -10.56 -0.23
C GLU A 140 -28.41 -10.70 0.67
N LEU A 141 -28.73 -9.66 1.47
CA LEU A 141 -29.92 -9.62 2.32
C LEU A 141 -31.20 -9.75 1.48
N LEU A 142 -31.28 -9.02 0.36
CA LEU A 142 -32.41 -9.11 -0.57
C LEU A 142 -32.43 -10.44 -1.32
N ALA A 143 -31.29 -11.07 -1.60
CA ALA A 143 -31.19 -12.37 -2.25
C ALA A 143 -31.37 -13.58 -1.30
N GLY A 144 -31.31 -13.39 0.02
CA GLY A 144 -31.38 -14.44 1.04
C GLY A 144 -32.78 -14.99 1.33
N PRO A 145 -32.95 -16.27 1.72
CA PRO A 145 -34.28 -16.88 1.88
C PRO A 145 -35.09 -16.22 3.02
N GLY A 146 -36.33 -15.79 2.73
CA GLY A 146 -37.23 -15.18 3.73
C GLY A 146 -37.96 -13.92 3.24
N ASP A 147 -39.05 -13.58 3.93
CA ASP A 147 -39.88 -12.38 3.66
C ASP A 147 -39.81 -11.33 4.79
N THR A 148 -38.97 -11.57 5.78
CA THR A 148 -38.77 -10.70 6.94
C THR A 148 -37.31 -10.31 7.05
N TYR A 149 -37.06 -9.04 7.33
CA TYR A 149 -35.72 -8.48 7.44
C TYR A 149 -35.39 -8.16 8.90
N ASP A 150 -34.23 -8.62 9.37
CA ASP A 150 -33.75 -8.25 10.69
C ASP A 150 -33.39 -6.75 10.73
N THR A 151 -33.76 -6.08 11.81
CA THR A 151 -33.59 -4.64 11.95
C THR A 151 -32.12 -4.24 11.96
N LEU A 152 -31.25 -5.01 12.64
CA LEU A 152 -29.84 -4.69 12.79
C LEU A 152 -29.06 -5.01 11.52
N GLU A 153 -29.35 -6.15 10.89
CA GLU A 153 -28.74 -6.52 9.59
C GLU A 153 -29.10 -5.49 8.52
N THR A 154 -30.38 -5.10 8.45
CA THR A 154 -30.86 -4.11 7.46
C THR A 154 -30.18 -2.76 7.64
N VAL A 155 -30.19 -2.18 8.85
CA VAL A 155 -29.60 -0.85 9.05
C VAL A 155 -28.09 -0.83 8.79
N ASN A 156 -27.37 -1.92 9.07
CA ASN A 156 -25.95 -2.03 8.73
C ASN A 156 -25.72 -2.17 7.22
N ALA A 157 -26.56 -2.94 6.52
CA ALA A 157 -26.48 -3.11 5.07
C ALA A 157 -26.67 -1.78 4.30
N PHE A 158 -27.57 -0.90 4.77
CA PHE A 158 -27.65 0.49 4.27
C PHE A 158 -26.49 1.35 4.79
N GLY A 159 -26.15 1.19 6.07
CA GLY A 159 -25.28 2.07 6.84
C GLY A 159 -23.84 2.14 6.37
N VAL A 160 -23.24 1.04 5.90
CA VAL A 160 -21.84 1.02 5.42
C VAL A 160 -21.58 1.98 4.25
N TRP A 161 -22.64 2.38 3.53
CA TRP A 161 -22.61 3.32 2.41
C TRP A 161 -22.75 4.79 2.84
N CYS A 162 -22.03 5.19 3.89
CA CYS A 162 -22.04 6.55 4.43
C CYS A 162 -20.70 7.30 4.25
N HIS A 163 -19.81 6.80 3.40
CA HIS A 163 -18.47 7.33 3.19
C HIS A 163 -18.40 8.35 2.02
N ALA A 164 -17.62 9.41 2.19
CA ALA A 164 -17.15 10.27 1.10
C ALA A 164 -15.67 10.63 1.33
N GLY A 165 -14.84 10.57 0.28
CA GLY A 165 -13.39 10.78 0.42
C GLY A 165 -12.71 9.81 1.40
N GLY A 166 -13.30 8.63 1.61
CA GLY A 166 -12.82 7.62 2.56
C GLY A 166 -13.21 7.87 4.03
N GLN A 167 -14.09 8.83 4.34
CA GLN A 167 -14.51 9.14 5.71
C GLN A 167 -16.04 9.06 5.88
N VAL A 168 -16.50 8.62 7.05
CA VAL A 168 -17.92 8.63 7.42
C VAL A 168 -18.46 10.06 7.45
N VAL A 169 -19.44 10.35 6.60
CA VAL A 169 -20.14 11.64 6.55
C VAL A 169 -21.42 11.55 7.37
N LYS A 170 -21.54 12.38 8.42
CA LYS A 170 -22.71 12.40 9.32
C LYS A 170 -24.05 12.55 8.60
N GLY A 171 -24.08 13.40 7.56
CA GLY A 171 -25.27 13.62 6.73
C GLY A 171 -25.68 12.36 5.96
N LEU A 172 -24.71 11.62 5.41
CA LEU A 172 -24.97 10.35 4.72
C LEU A 172 -25.40 9.28 5.71
N ALA A 173 -24.73 9.13 6.86
CA ALA A 173 -25.12 8.17 7.90
C ALA A 173 -26.57 8.38 8.37
N ARG A 174 -26.98 9.64 8.53
CA ARG A 174 -28.38 9.99 8.80
C ARG A 174 -29.31 9.56 7.68
N ARG A 175 -28.98 9.86 6.43
CA ARG A 175 -29.77 9.44 5.26
C ARG A 175 -29.91 7.92 5.17
N ARG A 176 -28.84 7.16 5.45
CA ARG A 176 -28.86 5.68 5.49
C ARG A 176 -29.82 5.14 6.56
N MET A 177 -29.84 5.74 7.75
CA MET A 177 -30.80 5.36 8.81
C MET A 177 -32.25 5.69 8.45
N GLU A 178 -32.48 6.80 7.74
CA GLU A 178 -33.81 7.17 7.25
C GLU A 178 -34.29 6.22 6.14
N GLU A 179 -33.42 5.83 5.21
CA GLU A 179 -33.71 4.83 4.17
C GLU A 179 -33.97 3.44 4.76
N ALA A 180 -33.18 3.02 5.76
CA ALA A 180 -33.42 1.79 6.51
C ALA A 180 -34.75 1.82 7.28
N ALA A 181 -35.10 2.95 7.91
CA ALA A 181 -36.38 3.13 8.61
C ALA A 181 -37.57 3.11 7.63
N LEU A 182 -37.42 3.72 6.44
CA LEU A 182 -38.42 3.63 5.39
C LEU A 182 -38.59 2.19 4.90
N PHE A 183 -37.48 1.46 4.74
CA PHE A 183 -37.50 0.06 4.33
C PHE A 183 -38.16 -0.86 5.38
N LEU A 184 -37.78 -0.72 6.66
CA LEU A 184 -38.26 -1.59 7.74
C LEU A 184 -39.68 -1.26 8.19
N TRP A 185 -40.04 0.02 8.24
CA TRP A 185 -41.25 0.49 8.94
C TRP A 185 -42.16 1.37 8.10
N GLY A 186 -41.77 1.72 6.87
CA GLY A 186 -42.56 2.62 6.03
C GLY A 186 -42.56 4.07 6.51
N ASP A 187 -41.53 4.49 7.25
CA ASP A 187 -41.44 5.84 7.78
C ASP A 187 -40.98 6.88 6.75
N TYR A 188 -41.93 7.45 6.01
CA TYR A 188 -41.66 8.56 5.09
C TYR A 188 -41.32 9.89 5.80
N SER A 189 -41.54 10.00 7.12
CA SER A 189 -41.20 11.22 7.86
C SER A 189 -39.70 11.32 8.19
N GLY A 190 -38.98 10.19 8.20
CA GLY A 190 -37.59 10.09 8.64
C GLY A 190 -37.39 10.24 10.16
N GLN A 191 -38.46 10.39 10.95
CA GLN A 191 -38.36 10.55 12.40
C GLN A 191 -37.89 9.27 13.09
N ALA A 192 -38.28 8.10 12.58
CA ALA A 192 -37.92 6.81 13.13
C ALA A 192 -36.43 6.51 12.98
N ALA A 193 -35.68 7.24 12.15
CA ALA A 193 -34.22 7.18 12.09
C ALA A 193 -33.56 7.50 13.44
N GLY A 194 -34.23 8.29 14.31
CA GLY A 194 -33.79 8.52 15.69
C GLY A 194 -33.83 7.28 16.59
N SER A 195 -34.44 6.18 16.12
CA SER A 195 -34.39 4.87 16.78
C SER A 195 -33.07 4.13 16.50
N PHE A 196 -32.20 4.70 15.66
CA PHE A 196 -30.87 4.17 15.35
C PHE A 196 -29.78 5.11 15.85
N THR A 197 -28.62 4.53 16.12
CA THR A 197 -27.37 5.22 16.38
C THR A 197 -26.25 4.51 15.64
N TYR A 198 -25.06 5.13 15.56
CA TYR A 198 -23.89 4.50 14.96
C TYR A 198 -22.61 4.84 15.72
N LEU A 199 -21.66 3.92 15.63
CA LEU A 199 -20.29 4.13 16.08
C LEU A 199 -19.39 4.19 14.85
N VAL A 200 -18.50 5.19 14.83
CA VAL A 200 -17.34 5.21 13.93
C VAL A 200 -16.14 4.70 14.72
N PHE A 201 -15.51 3.65 14.25
CA PHE A 201 -14.38 2.97 14.88
C PHE A 201 -13.08 3.53 14.30
N ASP A 202 -12.32 4.25 15.12
CA ASP A 202 -11.00 4.78 14.76
C ASP A 202 -9.91 3.81 15.27
N PRO A 203 -9.28 3.03 14.38
CA PRO A 203 -8.22 2.11 14.77
C PRO A 203 -6.89 2.83 15.06
N GLY A 204 -6.78 4.15 14.87
CA GLY A 204 -5.52 4.88 14.94
C GLY A 204 -4.53 4.42 13.87
N GLU A 205 -3.37 3.91 14.28
CA GLU A 205 -2.37 3.31 13.38
C GLU A 205 -2.69 1.85 12.98
N GLY A 206 -3.84 1.31 13.38
CA GLY A 206 -4.30 -0.02 12.99
C GLY A 206 -5.18 -0.02 11.73
N GLU A 207 -5.52 -1.20 11.23
CA GLU A 207 -6.39 -1.42 10.08
C GLU A 207 -7.63 -2.22 10.46
N MET A 208 -8.76 -1.97 9.78
CA MET A 208 -9.99 -2.74 9.93
C MET A 208 -10.79 -2.85 8.64
N ALA A 209 -11.76 -3.78 8.60
CA ALA A 209 -12.58 -4.06 7.42
C ALA A 209 -13.75 -3.08 7.23
N SER A 210 -14.44 -2.73 8.33
CA SER A 210 -15.49 -1.70 8.36
C SER A 210 -15.28 -0.83 9.60
N ASP A 211 -15.19 0.46 9.40
CA ASP A 211 -14.99 1.50 10.42
C ASP A 211 -16.32 2.10 10.91
N VAL A 212 -17.47 1.55 10.50
CA VAL A 212 -18.78 2.01 10.96
C VAL A 212 -19.72 0.84 11.25
N MET A 213 -20.45 0.93 12.37
CA MET A 213 -21.58 0.04 12.65
C MET A 213 -22.77 0.82 13.21
N PHE A 214 -23.97 0.36 12.85
CA PHE A 214 -25.25 0.93 13.25
C PHE A 214 -25.93 0.01 14.26
N TYR A 215 -26.68 0.61 15.19
CA TYR A 215 -27.33 -0.07 16.31
C TYR A 215 -28.72 0.51 16.55
N GLN A 216 -29.62 -0.27 17.14
CA GLN A 216 -30.88 0.26 17.63
C GLN A 216 -30.66 0.99 18.97
N ALA A 217 -31.07 2.24 19.05
CA ALA A 217 -30.89 3.09 20.22
C ALA A 217 -31.52 2.45 21.47
N GLY A 218 -30.76 2.43 22.57
CA GLY A 218 -31.17 1.82 23.84
C GLY A 218 -31.07 0.29 23.90
N GLN A 219 -30.85 -0.41 22.77
CA GLN A 219 -30.56 -1.85 22.78
C GLN A 219 -29.08 -2.11 23.07
N PRO A 220 -28.72 -3.27 23.66
CA PRO A 220 -27.32 -3.61 23.89
C PRO A 220 -26.49 -3.63 22.60
N TYR A 221 -25.27 -3.08 22.63
CA TYR A 221 -24.31 -3.26 21.54
C TYR A 221 -24.03 -4.73 21.28
N GLY A 222 -23.98 -5.12 20.00
CA GLY A 222 -23.49 -6.42 19.56
C GLY A 222 -21.97 -6.54 19.64
N ALA A 223 -21.41 -7.55 18.98
CA ALA A 223 -19.97 -7.65 18.81
C ALA A 223 -19.43 -6.42 18.06
N PHE A 224 -18.28 -5.92 18.49
CA PHE A 224 -17.57 -4.85 17.82
C PHE A 224 -16.69 -5.40 16.70
N PRO A 225 -16.37 -4.59 15.69
CA PRO A 225 -15.49 -5.02 14.62
C PRO A 225 -14.07 -5.22 15.17
N ASP A 226 -13.38 -6.20 14.59
CA ASP A 226 -11.96 -6.41 14.85
C ASP A 226 -11.13 -5.36 14.11
N ALA A 227 -10.02 -4.97 14.73
CA ALA A 227 -8.97 -4.17 14.13
C ALA A 227 -7.60 -4.83 14.39
N ARG A 228 -6.65 -4.61 13.49
CA ARG A 228 -5.29 -5.16 13.59
C ARG A 228 -4.26 -4.05 13.60
N ARG A 229 -3.28 -4.14 14.48
CA ARG A 229 -2.12 -3.24 14.51
C ARG A 229 -0.89 -4.06 14.84
N GLU A 230 0.13 -3.98 14.00
CA GLU A 230 1.34 -4.77 14.16
C GLU A 230 2.02 -4.46 15.50
N GLY A 231 2.32 -5.49 16.30
CA GLY A 231 2.92 -5.35 17.63
C GLY A 231 1.96 -4.90 18.74
N TYR A 232 0.65 -4.87 18.50
CA TYR A 232 -0.36 -4.52 19.51
C TYR A 232 -1.53 -5.51 19.51
N ALA A 233 -2.06 -5.81 20.69
CA ALA A 233 -3.35 -6.47 20.83
C ALA A 233 -4.46 -5.42 20.96
N LEU A 234 -5.58 -5.63 20.25
CA LEU A 234 -6.80 -4.86 20.47
C LEU A 234 -7.44 -5.34 21.79
N GLU A 235 -7.42 -4.48 22.80
CA GLU A 235 -8.07 -4.77 24.10
C GLU A 235 -9.55 -4.37 24.10
N GLY A 236 -9.99 -3.63 23.09
CA GLY A 236 -11.37 -3.21 22.90
C GLY A 236 -11.45 -1.77 22.39
N TRP A 237 -12.59 -1.15 22.61
CA TRP A 237 -12.89 0.20 22.13
C TRP A 237 -13.18 1.13 23.30
N ARG A 238 -12.83 2.41 23.19
CA ARG A 238 -13.07 3.41 24.23
C ARG A 238 -13.67 4.68 23.66
N ARG A 239 -14.35 5.45 24.52
CA ARG A 239 -14.82 6.79 24.14
C ARG A 239 -13.64 7.79 24.14
N PRO A 240 -13.67 8.83 23.29
CA PRO A 240 -12.62 9.88 23.27
C PRO A 240 -12.46 10.59 24.62
N GLU A 241 -13.57 10.82 25.34
CA GLU A 241 -13.59 11.38 26.69
C GLU A 241 -13.11 10.40 27.79
N GLY A 242 -12.80 9.16 27.43
CA GLY A 242 -12.36 8.09 28.32
C GLY A 242 -13.43 7.07 28.71
N GLY A 243 -12.95 5.92 29.17
CA GLY A 243 -13.77 4.78 29.60
C GLY A 243 -14.04 3.77 28.47
N ALA A 244 -13.93 2.49 28.82
CA ALA A 244 -14.16 1.38 27.90
C ALA A 244 -15.62 1.34 27.43
N LEU A 245 -15.79 0.99 26.17
CA LEU A 245 -17.06 0.62 25.56
C LEU A 245 -17.08 -0.90 25.43
N LEU A 246 -18.12 -1.53 25.96
CA LEU A 246 -18.25 -2.99 25.97
C LEU A 246 -19.49 -3.41 25.19
N ALA A 247 -19.39 -4.54 24.48
CA ALA A 247 -20.57 -5.24 23.98
C ALA A 247 -21.53 -5.51 25.15
N GLY A 248 -22.83 -5.41 24.90
CA GLY A 248 -23.86 -5.52 25.94
C GLY A 248 -24.24 -4.21 26.64
N MET A 249 -23.45 -3.12 26.51
CA MET A 249 -23.89 -1.79 26.98
C MET A 249 -25.02 -1.24 26.10
N PRO A 250 -26.01 -0.50 26.64
CA PRO A 250 -27.04 0.13 25.82
C PRO A 250 -26.46 1.11 24.80
N ALA A 251 -26.92 1.03 23.55
CA ALA A 251 -26.48 1.88 22.46
C ALA A 251 -26.93 3.33 22.70
N GLY A 252 -25.96 4.21 22.90
CA GLY A 252 -26.16 5.63 23.24
C GLY A 252 -26.20 6.55 22.02
N GLU A 253 -25.72 7.78 22.15
CA GLU A 253 -25.64 8.73 21.03
C GLU A 253 -24.51 8.38 20.05
N SER A 254 -24.72 8.73 18.78
CA SER A 254 -23.75 8.44 17.71
C SER A 254 -22.43 9.17 17.92
N ARG A 255 -21.32 8.46 17.76
CA ARG A 255 -19.98 8.99 18.09
C ARG A 255 -18.86 8.22 17.41
N THR A 256 -17.67 8.80 17.46
CA THR A 256 -16.42 8.09 17.18
C THR A 256 -15.92 7.41 18.46
N VAL A 257 -15.36 6.22 18.33
CA VAL A 257 -14.69 5.46 19.39
C VAL A 257 -13.30 5.08 18.92
N GLU A 258 -12.35 5.05 19.85
CA GLU A 258 -10.95 4.78 19.55
C GLU A 258 -10.58 3.36 19.96
N ALA A 259 -9.72 2.71 19.18
CA ALA A 259 -9.14 1.43 19.55
C ALA A 259 -8.25 1.57 20.79
N LEU A 260 -8.47 0.70 21.77
CA LEU A 260 -7.58 0.52 22.91
C LEU A 260 -6.53 -0.52 22.57
N TRP A 261 -5.34 -0.04 22.23
CA TRP A 261 -4.21 -0.90 21.92
C TRP A 261 -3.38 -1.18 23.17
N ARG A 262 -3.09 -2.46 23.42
CA ARG A 262 -1.98 -2.85 24.31
C ARG A 262 -0.79 -3.20 23.45
N LYS A 263 0.33 -2.49 23.66
CA LYS A 263 1.61 -2.87 23.06
C LYS A 263 1.94 -4.29 23.53
N LEU A 264 2.11 -5.20 22.59
CA LEU A 264 2.68 -6.49 22.89
C LEU A 264 4.14 -6.21 23.29
N GLY A 265 4.45 -6.41 24.57
CA GLY A 265 5.83 -6.36 25.01
C GLY A 265 6.63 -7.51 24.39
N PRO A 266 7.96 -7.40 24.26
CA PRO A 266 8.76 -8.62 24.22
C PRO A 266 8.43 -9.37 25.51
N ALA A 267 8.16 -10.67 25.45
CA ALA A 267 8.00 -11.45 26.68
C ALA A 267 9.22 -11.16 27.58
N GLU A 268 8.99 -10.74 28.83
CA GLU A 268 10.07 -10.81 29.82
C GLU A 268 10.61 -12.23 29.78
N SER A 269 11.92 -12.37 29.61
CA SER A 269 12.54 -13.68 29.55
C SER A 269 12.18 -14.47 30.79
N PRO A 270 11.64 -15.70 30.66
CA PRO A 270 11.46 -16.58 31.81
C PRO A 270 12.81 -17.08 32.35
N TYR A 271 13.91 -16.78 31.67
CA TYR A 271 15.26 -17.23 31.97
C TYR A 271 16.14 -16.06 32.47
N PRO A 272 16.74 -16.17 33.67
CA PRO A 272 17.52 -15.10 34.29
C PRO A 272 18.91 -14.91 33.66
N ASP A 273 19.37 -15.86 32.83
CA ASP A 273 20.66 -15.86 32.14
C ASP A 273 20.60 -15.29 30.71
N LEU A 274 19.42 -14.83 30.26
CA LEU A 274 19.29 -14.11 28.99
C LEU A 274 19.44 -12.61 29.21
N ASP A 275 20.49 -12.05 28.63
CA ASP A 275 20.69 -10.60 28.54
C ASP A 275 19.73 -10.01 27.49
N ALA A 276 18.90 -9.04 27.92
CA ALA A 276 17.95 -8.34 27.05
C ALA A 276 18.61 -7.57 25.89
N GLY A 277 19.92 -7.29 25.98
CA GLY A 277 20.71 -6.70 24.90
C GLY A 277 21.32 -7.72 23.93
N ALA A 278 21.20 -9.03 24.19
CA ALA A 278 21.79 -10.05 23.33
C ALA A 278 21.00 -10.25 22.04
N TRP A 279 21.69 -10.43 20.92
CA TRP A 279 21.10 -10.59 19.57
C TRP A 279 20.09 -11.76 19.46
N TYR A 280 20.19 -12.75 20.36
CA TYR A 280 19.32 -13.92 20.38
C TYR A 280 18.13 -13.82 21.35
N TYR A 281 18.05 -12.76 22.15
CA TYR A 281 17.08 -12.65 23.24
C TYR A 281 15.63 -12.83 22.75
N ASP A 282 15.24 -12.06 21.74
CA ASP A 282 13.87 -12.07 21.22
C ASP A 282 13.48 -13.41 20.59
N TYR A 283 14.40 -14.08 19.88
CA TYR A 283 14.15 -15.39 19.29
C TYR A 283 13.87 -16.44 20.36
N VAL A 284 14.68 -16.45 21.43
CA VAL A 284 14.53 -17.42 22.53
C VAL A 284 13.24 -17.16 23.30
N CYS A 285 12.93 -15.89 23.61
CA CYS A 285 11.71 -15.51 24.31
C CYS A 285 10.45 -15.87 23.50
N ALA A 286 10.44 -15.59 22.19
CA ALA A 286 9.32 -15.90 21.32
C ALA A 286 9.06 -17.41 21.23
N LEU A 287 10.10 -18.20 20.96
CA LEU A 287 9.98 -19.67 20.87
C LEU A 287 9.62 -20.29 22.22
N SER A 288 10.12 -19.73 23.33
CA SER A 288 9.77 -20.19 24.68
C SER A 288 8.32 -19.88 25.03
N GLY A 289 7.81 -18.71 24.66
CA GLY A 289 6.40 -18.34 24.86
C GLY A 289 5.44 -19.24 24.06
N GLN A 290 5.91 -19.80 22.94
CA GLN A 290 5.19 -20.77 22.13
C GLN A 290 5.36 -22.23 22.63
N GLY A 291 6.21 -22.46 23.64
CA GLY A 291 6.53 -23.79 24.14
C GLY A 291 7.37 -24.65 23.20
N ILE A 292 8.01 -24.05 22.19
CA ILE A 292 8.85 -24.73 21.19
C ILE A 292 10.23 -25.05 21.77
N VAL A 293 10.80 -24.10 22.52
CA VAL A 293 12.04 -24.30 23.27
C VAL A 293 11.78 -24.12 24.77
N SER A 294 12.55 -24.82 25.59
CA SER A 294 12.51 -24.73 27.04
C SER A 294 13.91 -24.64 27.63
N GLY A 295 14.01 -24.00 28.79
CA GLY A 295 15.22 -23.96 29.61
C GLY A 295 15.41 -25.22 30.46
N TYR A 296 16.49 -25.21 31.22
CA TYR A 296 16.87 -26.28 32.13
C TYR A 296 16.06 -26.24 33.43
N PRO A 297 16.02 -27.35 34.19
CA PRO A 297 15.31 -27.41 35.47
C PRO A 297 15.79 -26.41 36.53
N ASP A 298 16.98 -25.84 36.38
CA ASP A 298 17.52 -24.79 37.26
C ASP A 298 17.01 -23.37 36.91
N GLY A 299 16.16 -23.27 35.87
CA GLY A 299 15.55 -22.02 35.41
C GLY A 299 16.36 -21.26 34.38
N THR A 300 17.54 -21.76 33.96
CA THR A 300 18.38 -21.11 32.94
C THR A 300 18.08 -21.60 31.52
N PHE A 301 18.45 -20.84 30.49
CA PHE A 301 18.37 -21.29 29.09
C PHE A 301 19.70 -21.89 28.57
N ASP A 302 20.84 -21.40 29.09
CA ASP A 302 22.20 -21.58 28.57
C ASP A 302 22.30 -21.30 27.06
N PRO A 303 22.29 -20.03 26.63
CA PRO A 303 22.37 -19.68 25.21
C PRO A 303 23.67 -20.14 24.54
N SER A 304 24.73 -20.39 25.32
CA SER A 304 26.04 -20.82 24.85
C SER A 304 26.19 -22.35 24.75
N GLY A 305 25.25 -23.10 25.33
CA GLY A 305 25.28 -24.55 25.40
C GLY A 305 25.33 -25.21 24.03
N SER A 306 26.07 -26.31 23.94
CA SER A 306 26.14 -27.13 22.72
C SER A 306 24.82 -27.86 22.49
N VAL A 307 24.41 -27.97 21.23
CA VAL A 307 23.25 -28.76 20.84
C VAL A 307 23.68 -30.16 20.37
N THR A 308 22.95 -31.19 20.79
CA THR A 308 23.13 -32.56 20.32
C THR A 308 22.43 -32.80 18.97
N LEU A 309 22.87 -33.82 18.23
CA LEU A 309 22.20 -34.21 16.98
C LEU A 309 20.72 -34.59 17.21
N GLY A 310 20.42 -35.29 18.29
CA GLY A 310 19.04 -35.65 18.65
C GLY A 310 18.12 -34.46 18.86
N GLU A 311 18.61 -33.40 19.53
CA GLU A 311 17.87 -32.15 19.74
C GLU A 311 17.65 -31.39 18.43
N ALA A 312 18.70 -31.26 17.60
CA ALA A 312 18.59 -30.59 16.31
C ALA A 312 17.62 -31.30 15.36
N LEU A 313 17.66 -32.65 15.30
CA LEU A 313 16.71 -33.46 14.53
C LEU A 313 15.26 -33.16 14.92
N LYS A 314 14.95 -33.18 16.22
CA LYS A 314 13.59 -32.90 16.69
C LYS A 314 13.16 -31.47 16.35
N LEU A 315 13.96 -30.47 16.70
CA LEU A 315 13.59 -29.07 16.53
C LEU A 315 13.44 -28.68 15.05
N VAL A 316 14.41 -29.04 14.21
CA VAL A 316 14.39 -28.66 12.79
C VAL A 316 13.25 -29.35 12.04
N LEU A 317 13.01 -30.64 12.27
CA LEU A 317 11.95 -31.36 11.56
C LEU A 317 10.55 -30.85 11.96
N LEU A 318 10.32 -30.62 13.24
CA LEU A 318 9.03 -30.04 13.69
C LEU A 318 8.84 -28.63 13.15
N ALA A 319 9.87 -27.79 13.19
CA ALA A 319 9.82 -26.44 12.62
C ALA A 319 9.54 -26.49 11.12
N ALA A 320 10.17 -27.41 10.37
CA ALA A 320 9.93 -27.63 8.94
C ALA A 320 8.53 -28.21 8.63
N GLY A 321 7.78 -28.68 9.64
CA GLY A 321 6.38 -29.10 9.49
C GLY A 321 6.13 -30.60 9.53
N TYR A 322 7.15 -31.39 9.85
CA TYR A 322 7.00 -32.82 10.07
C TYR A 322 6.29 -33.09 11.40
N GLU A 323 5.61 -34.23 11.48
CA GLU A 323 4.90 -34.63 12.69
C GLU A 323 5.86 -35.11 13.81
N GLU A 324 5.38 -35.09 15.06
CA GLU A 324 6.09 -35.64 16.22
C GLU A 324 6.39 -37.14 16.02
N GLN A 325 7.64 -37.54 16.26
CA GLN A 325 8.08 -38.92 16.03
C GLN A 325 8.24 -39.67 17.36
N ALA A 326 7.61 -40.83 17.46
CA ALA A 326 7.84 -41.74 18.57
C ALA A 326 9.24 -42.41 18.47
N PRO A 327 9.91 -42.74 19.58
CA PRO A 327 11.19 -43.42 19.55
C PRO A 327 11.12 -44.77 18.78
N ALA A 328 11.98 -44.93 17.78
CA ALA A 328 12.10 -46.17 16.99
C ALA A 328 13.16 -47.16 17.54
N GLY A 329 13.73 -46.87 18.71
CA GLY A 329 14.87 -47.58 19.31
C GLY A 329 15.14 -47.13 20.74
N GLY A 330 16.32 -47.44 21.27
CA GLY A 330 16.67 -47.17 22.68
C GLY A 330 16.93 -45.69 23.04
N HIS A 331 17.03 -44.81 22.04
CA HIS A 331 17.27 -43.38 22.23
C HIS A 331 16.00 -42.58 21.94
N TRP A 332 15.70 -41.54 22.72
CA TRP A 332 14.44 -40.79 22.62
C TRP A 332 14.23 -40.12 21.25
N SER A 333 15.30 -39.68 20.60
CA SER A 333 15.24 -39.03 19.27
C SER A 333 15.32 -40.01 18.09
N SER A 334 15.40 -41.32 18.34
CA SER A 334 15.70 -42.29 17.27
C SER A 334 14.61 -42.38 16.20
N GLY A 335 13.36 -41.99 16.51
CA GLY A 335 12.29 -41.84 15.54
C GLY A 335 12.59 -40.76 14.51
N TYR A 336 13.03 -39.57 14.97
CA TYR A 336 13.45 -38.48 14.10
C TYR A 336 14.68 -38.84 13.26
N ALA A 337 15.64 -39.58 13.82
CA ALA A 337 16.78 -40.09 13.06
C ALA A 337 16.35 -41.07 11.95
N ALA A 338 15.39 -41.96 12.25
CA ALA A 338 14.84 -42.87 11.25
C ALA A 338 14.08 -42.13 10.14
N LEU A 339 13.33 -41.08 10.49
CA LEU A 339 12.64 -40.20 9.53
C LEU A 339 13.66 -39.47 8.64
N ALA A 340 14.65 -38.79 9.22
CA ALA A 340 15.67 -38.06 8.47
C ALA A 340 16.44 -38.97 7.49
N ARG A 341 16.70 -40.23 7.87
CA ARG A 341 17.28 -41.22 6.95
C ARG A 341 16.34 -41.61 5.82
N THR A 342 15.05 -41.79 6.12
CA THR A 342 14.04 -42.23 5.15
C THR A 342 13.77 -41.15 4.09
N GLU A 343 13.71 -39.90 4.52
CA GLU A 343 13.56 -38.72 3.66
C GLU A 343 14.86 -38.33 2.95
N GLY A 344 15.97 -39.06 3.21
CA GLY A 344 17.26 -38.79 2.58
C GLY A 344 17.94 -37.49 3.02
N LEU A 345 17.54 -36.94 4.17
CA LEU A 345 18.04 -35.66 4.71
C LEU A 345 19.47 -35.77 5.26
N LEU A 346 19.81 -36.91 5.86
CA LEU A 346 21.13 -37.20 6.42
C LEU A 346 21.54 -38.66 6.17
N THR A 347 22.85 -38.91 6.09
CA THR A 347 23.40 -40.25 5.88
C THR A 347 23.44 -41.09 7.16
N ALA A 348 23.56 -42.42 7.02
CA ALA A 348 23.68 -43.31 8.17
C ALA A 348 24.91 -43.03 9.05
N GLY A 349 26.00 -42.51 8.47
CA GLY A 349 27.20 -42.13 9.23
C GLY A 349 26.98 -40.86 10.04
N GLU A 350 26.28 -39.87 9.49
CA GLU A 350 25.93 -38.63 10.21
C GLU A 350 24.96 -38.87 11.36
N LEU A 351 24.17 -39.95 11.32
CA LEU A 351 23.19 -40.32 12.33
C LEU A 351 23.72 -41.28 13.41
N ALA A 352 25.03 -41.54 13.45
CA ALA A 352 25.61 -42.57 14.32
C ALA A 352 25.61 -42.21 15.82
N GLU A 353 25.82 -40.93 16.16
CA GLU A 353 26.01 -40.45 17.54
C GLU A 353 24.97 -39.37 17.89
N LEU A 354 23.80 -39.79 18.38
CA LEU A 354 22.65 -38.88 18.63
C LEU A 354 22.87 -37.92 19.80
N ASP A 355 23.67 -38.32 20.80
CA ASP A 355 24.06 -37.47 21.94
C ASP A 355 25.31 -36.61 21.65
N GLY A 356 25.92 -36.80 20.49
CA GLY A 356 27.09 -36.03 20.07
C GLY A 356 26.71 -34.60 19.68
N ALA A 357 27.64 -33.67 19.89
CA ALA A 357 27.49 -32.29 19.41
C ALA A 357 27.33 -32.26 17.89
N VAL A 358 26.33 -31.51 17.40
CA VAL A 358 26.05 -31.42 15.96
C VAL A 358 26.75 -30.22 15.34
N SER A 359 27.32 -30.43 14.14
CA SER A 359 27.96 -29.35 13.39
C SER A 359 26.95 -28.41 12.74
N ARG A 360 27.33 -27.14 12.54
CA ARG A 360 26.53 -26.16 11.79
C ARG A 360 26.17 -26.67 10.39
N LEU A 361 27.11 -27.29 9.68
CA LEU A 361 26.88 -27.84 8.35
C LEU A 361 25.82 -28.94 8.34
N THR A 362 25.85 -29.86 9.31
CA THR A 362 24.83 -30.91 9.43
C THR A 362 23.45 -30.31 9.67
N VAL A 363 23.34 -29.27 10.51
CA VAL A 363 22.08 -28.55 10.72
C VAL A 363 21.60 -27.86 9.44
N ALA A 364 22.48 -27.16 8.72
CA ALA A 364 22.12 -26.50 7.46
C ALA A 364 21.58 -27.49 6.41
N ARG A 365 22.26 -28.63 6.21
CA ARG A 365 21.79 -29.66 5.27
C ARG A 365 20.45 -30.25 5.67
N LEU A 366 20.29 -30.56 6.96
CA LEU A 366 19.03 -31.04 7.51
C LEU A 366 17.91 -30.01 7.28
N THR A 367 18.13 -28.74 7.59
CA THR A 367 17.13 -27.68 7.44
C THR A 367 16.76 -27.44 5.98
N ALA A 368 17.75 -27.30 5.08
CA ALA A 368 17.48 -27.07 3.66
C ALA A 368 16.73 -28.23 3.03
N GLY A 369 17.14 -29.48 3.35
CA GLY A 369 16.46 -30.68 2.88
C GLY A 369 15.04 -30.80 3.43
N ALA A 370 14.84 -30.56 4.73
CA ALA A 370 13.53 -30.63 5.36
C ALA A 370 12.55 -29.58 4.81
N LEU A 371 13.06 -28.40 4.41
CA LEU A 371 12.26 -27.37 3.75
C LEU A 371 12.06 -27.61 2.24
N GLY A 372 12.70 -28.63 1.66
CA GLY A 372 12.65 -28.90 0.23
C GLY A 372 13.24 -27.78 -0.63
N LEU A 373 14.21 -27.02 -0.10
CA LEU A 373 14.83 -25.93 -0.84
C LEU A 373 15.65 -26.46 -2.02
N ALA A 374 15.53 -25.79 -3.16
CA ALA A 374 16.36 -26.09 -4.32
C ALA A 374 17.83 -25.78 -3.99
N PRO A 375 18.79 -26.65 -4.39
CA PRO A 375 20.21 -26.35 -4.25
C PRO A 375 20.56 -25.05 -4.97
N ALA A 376 21.25 -24.14 -4.27
CA ALA A 376 21.74 -22.91 -4.90
C ALA A 376 22.77 -23.23 -5.99
N SER A 377 22.73 -22.48 -7.09
CA SER A 377 23.65 -22.62 -8.23
C SER A 377 24.70 -21.50 -8.30
N GLY A 378 24.56 -20.47 -7.47
CA GLY A 378 25.48 -19.34 -7.37
C GLY A 378 26.69 -19.58 -6.46
N PRO A 379 27.71 -18.69 -6.51
CA PRO A 379 28.84 -18.77 -5.61
C PRO A 379 28.40 -18.54 -4.16
N SER A 380 28.99 -19.28 -3.23
CA SER A 380 28.68 -19.09 -1.82
C SER A 380 29.05 -17.68 -1.33
N PRO A 381 28.18 -17.03 -0.53
CA PRO A 381 28.48 -15.77 0.13
C PRO A 381 29.48 -15.94 1.28
N PHE A 382 29.75 -17.18 1.70
CA PHE A 382 30.64 -17.50 2.81
C PHE A 382 32.02 -17.89 2.31
N ALA A 383 33.03 -17.26 2.91
CA ALA A 383 34.41 -17.42 2.49
C ALA A 383 35.05 -18.76 2.95
N ASP A 384 34.38 -19.50 3.83
CA ASP A 384 34.82 -20.76 4.45
C ASP A 384 33.81 -21.92 4.28
N ALA A 385 32.73 -21.72 3.52
CA ALA A 385 31.69 -22.72 3.31
C ALA A 385 31.25 -22.68 1.84
N ASP A 386 31.52 -23.76 1.11
CA ASP A 386 31.07 -23.96 -0.27
C ASP A 386 30.13 -25.17 -0.31
N ASP A 387 28.90 -24.97 0.17
CA ASP A 387 27.86 -26.00 0.25
C ASP A 387 26.52 -25.41 -0.19
N ALA A 388 25.86 -26.08 -1.15
CA ALA A 388 24.66 -25.57 -1.79
C ALA A 388 23.48 -25.39 -0.81
N SER A 389 23.41 -26.18 0.27
CA SER A 389 22.38 -26.02 1.30
C SER A 389 22.64 -24.78 2.16
N VAL A 390 23.90 -24.52 2.50
CA VAL A 390 24.29 -23.33 3.25
C VAL A 390 24.02 -22.06 2.43
N THR A 391 24.38 -22.07 1.15
CA THR A 391 24.09 -20.96 0.23
C THR A 391 22.60 -20.74 0.06
N ALA A 392 21.82 -21.80 -0.20
CA ALA A 392 20.36 -21.70 -0.32
C ALA A 392 19.73 -21.11 0.94
N LEU A 393 20.08 -21.58 2.13
CA LEU A 393 19.54 -21.03 3.36
C LEU A 393 19.93 -19.58 3.60
N TYR A 394 21.08 -19.13 3.11
CA TYR A 394 21.43 -17.71 3.14
C TYR A 394 20.57 -16.88 2.17
N GLU A 395 20.38 -17.35 0.94
CA GLU A 395 19.53 -16.68 -0.05
C GLU A 395 18.08 -16.53 0.45
N TRP A 396 17.61 -17.52 1.23
CA TRP A 396 16.30 -17.51 1.88
C TRP A 396 16.27 -16.76 3.22
N GLY A 397 17.37 -16.13 3.64
CA GLY A 397 17.44 -15.33 4.88
C GLY A 397 17.38 -16.14 6.18
N ILE A 398 17.56 -17.46 6.12
CA ILE A 398 17.56 -18.34 7.30
C ILE A 398 18.95 -18.32 7.98
N LEU A 399 20.02 -18.22 7.19
CA LEU A 399 21.41 -18.14 7.66
C LEU A 399 22.04 -16.79 7.27
N GLU A 400 22.88 -16.25 8.15
CA GLU A 400 23.56 -14.95 7.92
C GLU A 400 25.09 -15.05 8.05
N GLY A 401 25.59 -15.99 8.87
CA GLY A 401 27.00 -16.12 9.24
C GLY A 401 27.53 -14.93 10.04
N SER A 402 28.85 -14.86 10.18
CA SER A 402 29.57 -13.87 10.98
C SER A 402 30.54 -13.06 10.11
N GLN A 403 30.77 -11.79 10.43
CA GLN A 403 31.76 -10.95 9.75
C GLN A 403 33.09 -10.98 10.51
N GLU A 404 34.16 -11.43 9.85
CA GLU A 404 35.52 -11.42 10.41
C GLU A 404 36.50 -10.90 9.37
N ASN A 405 37.23 -9.83 9.70
CA ASN A 405 38.24 -9.20 8.83
C ASN A 405 37.70 -8.85 7.42
N GLY A 406 36.45 -8.35 7.34
CA GLY A 406 35.80 -7.99 6.07
C GLY A 406 35.33 -9.17 5.22
N ARG A 407 35.35 -10.39 5.76
CA ARG A 407 34.85 -11.60 5.09
C ARG A 407 33.70 -12.19 5.90
N ARG A 408 32.65 -12.64 5.21
CA ARG A 408 31.54 -13.39 5.81
C ARG A 408 31.94 -14.86 5.97
N LEU A 409 31.84 -15.39 7.18
CA LEU A 409 32.20 -16.77 7.55
C LEU A 409 30.99 -17.50 8.16
N TYR A 410 30.82 -18.76 7.82
CA TYR A 410 29.77 -19.62 8.37
C TYR A 410 30.28 -20.60 9.45
N LYS A 411 31.55 -20.99 9.40
CA LYS A 411 32.20 -21.97 10.29
C LYS A 411 31.52 -23.34 10.26
N PRO A 412 31.46 -24.01 9.10
CA PRO A 412 30.63 -25.22 8.90
C PRO A 412 30.97 -26.38 9.84
N ALA A 413 32.22 -26.50 10.29
CA ALA A 413 32.69 -27.58 11.16
C ALA A 413 32.43 -27.35 12.65
N ASP A 414 32.11 -26.11 13.06
CA ASP A 414 31.89 -25.79 14.46
C ASP A 414 30.56 -26.40 14.96
N GLY A 415 30.49 -26.67 16.27
CA GLY A 415 29.24 -27.03 16.93
C GLY A 415 28.26 -25.86 16.95
N ILE A 416 26.97 -26.12 16.76
CA ILE A 416 25.93 -25.09 16.88
C ILE A 416 25.52 -24.88 18.35
N ARG A 417 25.33 -23.63 18.74
CA ARG A 417 24.87 -23.26 20.09
C ARG A 417 23.35 -23.20 20.17
N ARG A 418 22.80 -23.33 21.39
CA ARG A 418 21.34 -23.26 21.64
C ARG A 418 20.72 -21.96 21.12
N ALA A 419 21.34 -20.80 21.37
CA ALA A 419 20.87 -19.52 20.85
C ALA A 419 20.85 -19.46 19.31
N GLU A 420 21.86 -20.04 18.67
CA GLU A 420 21.98 -20.05 17.20
C GLU A 420 20.96 -20.96 16.56
N LEU A 421 20.71 -22.13 17.15
CA LEU A 421 19.63 -23.01 16.69
C LEU A 421 18.27 -22.34 16.92
N SER A 422 18.04 -21.68 18.05
CA SER A 422 16.78 -20.95 18.29
C SER A 422 16.52 -19.87 17.23
N ALA A 423 17.53 -19.07 16.87
CA ALA A 423 17.37 -18.08 15.81
C ALA A 423 17.02 -18.73 14.45
N LEU A 424 17.68 -19.84 14.11
CA LEU A 424 17.38 -20.60 12.90
C LEU A 424 15.93 -21.12 12.93
N ILE A 425 15.49 -21.73 14.03
CA ILE A 425 14.13 -22.27 14.18
C ILE A 425 13.07 -21.17 14.07
N TRP A 426 13.32 -20.00 14.67
CA TRP A 426 12.42 -18.86 14.55
C TRP A 426 12.27 -18.43 13.08
N ARG A 427 13.38 -18.27 12.35
CA ARG A 427 13.36 -17.89 10.92
C ARG A 427 12.65 -18.94 10.05
N VAL A 428 12.84 -20.23 10.35
CA VAL A 428 12.11 -21.33 9.69
C VAL A 428 10.60 -21.24 9.95
N ASN A 429 10.18 -20.94 11.18
CA ASN A 429 8.76 -20.78 11.51
C ASN A 429 8.14 -19.57 10.82
N CYS A 430 8.85 -18.44 10.78
CA CYS A 430 8.42 -17.23 10.06
C CYS A 430 8.24 -17.52 8.57
N LEU A 431 9.22 -18.18 7.93
CA LEU A 431 9.12 -18.59 6.53
C LEU A 431 7.86 -19.44 6.28
N ARG A 432 7.56 -20.40 7.16
CA ARG A 432 6.40 -21.28 7.02
C ARG A 432 5.06 -20.61 7.34
N ALA A 433 5.08 -19.54 8.13
CA ALA A 433 3.93 -18.68 8.37
C ALA A 433 3.67 -17.69 7.21
N GLY A 434 4.57 -17.60 6.22
CA GLY A 434 4.52 -16.60 5.15
C GLY A 434 5.03 -15.22 5.58
N GLU A 435 5.68 -15.13 6.74
CA GLU A 435 6.30 -13.94 7.30
C GLU A 435 7.79 -14.00 6.97
N THR A 436 8.27 -13.30 5.95
CA THR A 436 9.68 -13.37 5.52
C THR A 436 10.67 -12.76 6.54
N GLY A 437 10.17 -12.18 7.64
CA GLY A 437 10.98 -11.60 8.72
C GLY A 437 11.72 -10.31 8.34
N LYS A 438 11.53 -9.79 7.11
CA LYS A 438 12.06 -8.49 6.68
C LYS A 438 11.07 -7.40 7.04
N ALA A 439 11.55 -6.27 7.57
CA ALA A 439 10.73 -5.08 7.73
C ALA A 439 10.07 -4.73 6.37
N GLN A 440 8.82 -4.25 6.35
CA GLN A 440 8.10 -4.01 5.11
C GLN A 440 7.72 -2.53 4.95
N ILE A 441 7.72 -2.06 3.71
CA ILE A 441 7.25 -0.73 3.32
C ILE A 441 5.93 -0.91 2.58
N THR A 442 4.91 -0.16 3.00
CA THR A 442 3.64 -0.09 2.27
C THR A 442 3.65 1.10 1.33
N TYR A 443 3.43 0.83 0.04
CA TYR A 443 3.28 1.84 -1.00
C TYR A 443 2.03 1.56 -1.84
N GLY A 444 0.96 2.32 -1.63
CA GLY A 444 -0.32 2.08 -2.29
C GLY A 444 -0.88 0.70 -1.96
N ALA A 445 -1.03 -0.17 -2.96
CA ALA A 445 -1.43 -1.57 -2.80
C ALA A 445 -0.25 -2.56 -2.69
N TYR A 446 0.99 -2.07 -2.75
CA TYR A 446 2.19 -2.88 -2.67
C TYR A 446 2.69 -2.94 -1.23
N THR A 447 2.98 -4.16 -0.78
CA THR A 447 3.79 -4.41 0.41
C THR A 447 5.11 -4.97 -0.09
N VAL A 448 6.20 -4.24 0.13
CA VAL A 448 7.54 -4.61 -0.34
C VAL A 448 8.49 -4.76 0.84
N ASP A 449 9.35 -5.78 0.78
CA ASP A 449 10.37 -5.97 1.79
C ASP A 449 11.39 -4.82 1.75
N VAL A 450 11.82 -4.34 2.92
CA VAL A 450 12.91 -3.40 3.07
C VAL A 450 14.19 -4.04 2.53
N LEU A 451 14.87 -3.31 1.65
CA LEU A 451 16.13 -3.70 1.04
C LEU A 451 17.26 -3.48 2.05
N GLU A 452 17.93 -4.57 2.41
CA GLU A 452 19.06 -4.53 3.34
C GLU A 452 20.23 -3.76 2.74
N GLY A 453 20.92 -2.96 3.56
CA GLY A 453 22.10 -2.20 3.16
C GLY A 453 21.80 -0.90 2.41
N VAL A 454 20.59 -0.70 1.92
CA VAL A 454 20.20 0.55 1.25
C VAL A 454 20.00 1.65 2.31
N PRO A 455 20.73 2.78 2.23
CA PRO A 455 20.62 3.85 3.22
C PRO A 455 19.20 4.38 3.31
N VAL A 456 18.72 4.57 4.54
CA VAL A 456 17.40 5.13 4.84
C VAL A 456 17.47 6.65 4.84
N ASN A 457 16.39 7.30 4.40
CA ASN A 457 16.24 8.74 4.46
C ASN A 457 16.29 9.23 5.92
N GLY A 458 17.27 10.09 6.23
CA GLY A 458 17.45 10.70 7.55
C GLY A 458 16.99 12.15 7.67
N TYR A 459 16.29 12.72 6.68
CA TYR A 459 15.86 14.11 6.72
C TYR A 459 14.82 14.35 7.81
N ASP A 460 15.08 15.31 8.71
CA ASP A 460 14.09 15.79 9.68
C ASP A 460 12.88 16.47 8.99
N PRO A 461 11.66 15.88 9.03
CA PRO A 461 10.48 16.46 8.41
C PRO A 461 10.13 17.83 8.99
N ALA A 462 10.46 18.08 10.27
CA ALA A 462 10.17 19.34 10.94
C ALA A 462 11.11 20.48 10.52
N ALA A 463 12.17 20.20 9.76
CA ALA A 463 13.11 21.21 9.26
C ALA A 463 12.74 21.76 7.87
N PHE A 464 11.74 21.17 7.19
CA PHE A 464 11.26 21.67 5.89
C PHE A 464 10.29 22.85 6.04
N ARG A 465 10.48 23.88 5.22
CA ARG A 465 9.61 25.07 5.18
C ARG A 465 9.36 25.46 3.73
N ARG A 466 8.10 25.64 3.36
CA ARG A 466 7.72 26.12 2.02
C ARG A 466 7.40 27.61 2.07
N LYS A 467 8.04 28.38 1.19
CA LYS A 467 7.82 29.80 0.99
C LYS A 467 7.48 30.07 -0.48
N GLY A 468 6.19 30.07 -0.79
CA GLY A 468 5.71 30.12 -2.17
C GLY A 468 6.17 28.89 -2.95
N SER A 469 6.92 29.11 -4.03
CA SER A 469 7.49 28.04 -4.87
C SER A 469 8.80 27.46 -4.34
N VAL A 470 9.41 28.08 -3.32
CA VAL A 470 10.70 27.65 -2.77
C VAL A 470 10.50 26.72 -1.58
N MET A 471 11.18 25.59 -1.59
CA MET A 471 11.34 24.71 -0.43
C MET A 471 12.69 24.98 0.22
N GLU A 472 12.70 25.15 1.54
CA GLU A 472 13.89 25.34 2.36
C GLU A 472 14.04 24.18 3.35
N TYR A 473 15.28 23.77 3.63
CA TYR A 473 15.60 22.78 4.66
C TYR A 473 16.59 23.37 5.66
N ALA A 474 16.17 23.51 6.92
CA ALA A 474 16.93 24.24 7.92
C ALA A 474 18.01 23.41 8.64
N ALA A 475 18.07 22.11 8.41
CA ALA A 475 18.96 21.19 9.13
C ALA A 475 20.21 20.76 8.34
N GLY A 476 20.48 21.40 7.20
CA GLY A 476 21.68 21.14 6.40
C GLY A 476 21.88 22.17 5.30
N GLU A 477 23.00 22.06 4.57
CA GLU A 477 23.23 22.85 3.37
C GLU A 477 22.36 22.32 2.22
N THR A 478 21.69 23.23 1.52
CA THR A 478 20.89 22.89 0.34
C THR A 478 21.08 23.92 -0.76
N ARG A 479 20.98 23.47 -2.00
CA ARG A 479 20.95 24.30 -3.19
C ARG A 479 19.58 24.22 -3.84
N LEU A 480 19.08 25.36 -4.32
CA LEU A 480 17.81 25.45 -5.04
C LEU A 480 18.06 25.25 -6.54
N GLY A 481 17.26 24.42 -7.20
CA GLY A 481 17.44 24.17 -8.62
C GLY A 481 16.14 24.03 -9.39
N VAL A 482 16.27 24.07 -10.71
CA VAL A 482 15.20 23.77 -11.66
C VAL A 482 15.63 22.63 -12.58
N ASP A 483 14.68 21.87 -13.10
CA ASP A 483 14.91 21.05 -14.27
C ASP A 483 14.01 21.52 -15.42
N VAL A 484 14.61 21.62 -16.60
CA VAL A 484 13.97 22.27 -17.76
C VAL A 484 14.21 21.48 -19.03
N SER A 485 13.30 21.67 -19.97
CA SER A 485 13.32 21.06 -21.29
C SER A 485 12.76 22.05 -22.33
N SER A 486 12.49 21.57 -23.54
CA SER A 486 11.76 22.33 -24.55
C SER A 486 10.39 22.86 -24.08
N TYR A 487 9.79 22.28 -23.04
CA TYR A 487 8.49 22.70 -22.52
C TYR A 487 8.50 24.09 -21.89
N GLN A 488 9.63 24.55 -21.36
CA GLN A 488 9.76 25.87 -20.74
C GLN A 488 10.00 27.00 -21.75
N GLY A 489 10.15 26.69 -23.04
CA GLY A 489 10.31 27.69 -24.10
C GLY A 489 11.65 28.44 -24.03
N ASP A 490 11.61 29.76 -24.21
CA ASP A 490 12.78 30.63 -24.09
C ASP A 490 12.95 31.09 -22.63
N ILE A 491 14.14 30.88 -22.07
CA ILE A 491 14.46 31.15 -20.66
C ILE A 491 15.44 32.34 -20.56
N ASP A 492 15.13 33.30 -19.69
CA ASP A 492 16.05 34.36 -19.29
C ASP A 492 16.90 33.89 -18.11
N TRP A 493 18.02 33.23 -18.41
CA TRP A 493 18.90 32.61 -17.43
C TRP A 493 19.54 33.59 -16.44
N ALA A 494 19.75 34.85 -16.85
CA ALA A 494 20.26 35.87 -15.95
C ALA A 494 19.25 36.21 -14.85
N ARG A 495 17.95 36.26 -15.20
CA ARG A 495 16.87 36.43 -14.23
C ARG A 495 16.68 35.20 -13.35
N VAL A 496 16.78 34.00 -13.92
CA VAL A 496 16.73 32.74 -13.15
C VAL A 496 17.82 32.72 -12.07
N LYS A 497 19.06 33.09 -12.40
CA LYS A 497 20.15 33.21 -11.42
C LYS A 497 19.85 34.28 -10.38
N ALA A 498 19.34 35.43 -10.81
CA ALA A 498 19.01 36.55 -9.92
C ALA A 498 17.87 36.23 -8.94
N ASP A 499 16.98 35.29 -9.30
CA ASP A 499 15.88 34.81 -8.45
C ASP A 499 16.31 33.73 -7.43
N GLY A 500 17.62 33.44 -7.35
CA GLY A 500 18.19 32.57 -6.32
C GLY A 500 18.32 31.11 -6.72
N VAL A 501 18.21 30.77 -8.00
CA VAL A 501 18.50 29.41 -8.50
C VAL A 501 20.02 29.18 -8.51
N ASP A 502 20.45 28.06 -7.93
CA ASP A 502 21.85 27.65 -7.83
C ASP A 502 22.27 26.73 -8.98
N PHE A 503 21.38 25.79 -9.37
CA PHE A 503 21.66 24.80 -10.40
C PHE A 503 20.49 24.55 -11.37
N ALA A 504 20.80 23.98 -12.53
CA ALA A 504 19.82 23.53 -13.50
C ALA A 504 20.15 22.12 -14.03
N ILE A 505 19.14 21.25 -14.13
CA ILE A 505 19.23 19.93 -14.79
C ILE A 505 18.50 19.99 -16.14
N LEU A 506 19.23 19.88 -17.24
CA LEU A 506 18.71 20.15 -18.59
C LEU A 506 18.41 18.87 -19.36
N ARG A 507 17.23 18.76 -19.98
CA ARG A 507 16.93 17.59 -20.83
C ARG A 507 17.80 17.60 -22.09
N VAL A 508 18.59 16.55 -22.30
CA VAL A 508 19.38 16.37 -23.54
C VAL A 508 18.50 15.83 -24.66
N GLY A 509 17.59 14.94 -24.32
CA GLY A 509 16.75 14.20 -25.24
C GLY A 509 16.01 13.07 -24.54
N GLY A 510 15.50 12.14 -25.33
CA GLY A 510 14.87 10.95 -24.80
C GLY A 510 14.76 9.82 -25.81
N ARG A 511 14.25 8.68 -25.34
CA ARG A 511 13.83 7.56 -26.16
C ARG A 511 12.31 7.48 -26.21
N GLY A 512 11.74 7.34 -27.41
CA GLY A 512 10.30 7.24 -27.60
C GLY A 512 9.70 5.98 -26.96
N TYR A 513 8.55 6.13 -26.29
CA TYR A 513 7.92 5.06 -25.52
C TYR A 513 7.22 3.98 -26.37
N THR A 514 7.09 4.16 -27.69
CA THR A 514 6.54 3.16 -28.62
C THR A 514 7.64 2.53 -29.48
N GLU A 515 8.15 3.28 -30.48
CA GLU A 515 9.11 2.78 -31.46
C GLU A 515 10.56 2.70 -30.91
N GLY A 516 10.83 3.27 -29.74
CA GLY A 516 12.16 3.21 -29.13
C GLY A 516 13.21 4.07 -29.83
N GLY A 517 12.84 5.00 -30.71
CA GLY A 517 13.78 5.91 -31.37
C GLY A 517 14.33 6.99 -30.44
N LEU A 518 15.62 7.33 -30.59
CA LEU A 518 16.26 8.45 -29.90
C LEU A 518 15.84 9.79 -30.53
N TYR A 519 15.62 10.81 -29.70
CA TYR A 519 15.37 12.18 -30.14
C TYR A 519 16.10 13.18 -29.25
N ALA A 520 16.50 14.32 -29.83
CA ALA A 520 17.10 15.43 -29.10
C ALA A 520 16.03 16.39 -28.57
N ASP A 521 16.26 16.97 -27.40
CA ASP A 521 15.47 18.11 -26.94
C ASP A 521 15.86 19.36 -27.76
N THR A 522 14.85 20.06 -28.29
CA THR A 522 15.05 21.17 -29.24
C THR A 522 15.60 22.45 -28.58
N LYS A 523 15.56 22.55 -27.25
CA LYS A 523 16.08 23.68 -26.49
C LYS A 523 17.38 23.38 -25.76
N PHE A 524 17.87 22.13 -25.78
CA PHE A 524 19.04 21.71 -25.01
C PHE A 524 20.26 22.61 -25.20
N GLU A 525 20.71 22.84 -26.43
CA GLU A 525 21.93 23.60 -26.73
C GLU A 525 21.82 25.08 -26.29
N GLN A 526 20.64 25.69 -26.49
CA GLN A 526 20.35 27.05 -26.03
C GLN A 526 20.34 27.14 -24.50
N ASN A 527 19.72 26.16 -23.84
CA ASN A 527 19.62 26.11 -22.39
C ASN A 527 20.98 25.85 -21.73
N LEU A 528 21.78 24.95 -22.30
CA LEU A 528 23.13 24.64 -21.81
C LEU A 528 24.01 25.88 -21.82
N GLN A 529 24.09 26.57 -22.96
CA GLN A 529 24.91 27.77 -23.06
C GLN A 529 24.39 28.88 -22.14
N GLY A 530 23.07 29.11 -22.11
CA GLY A 530 22.47 30.16 -21.29
C GLY A 530 22.67 29.95 -19.78
N ALA A 531 22.51 28.71 -19.30
CA ALA A 531 22.72 28.39 -17.89
C ALA A 531 24.20 28.51 -17.48
N LEU A 532 25.12 28.06 -18.33
CA LEU A 532 26.57 28.20 -18.11
C LEU A 532 26.99 29.68 -18.09
N ASP A 533 26.51 30.48 -19.05
CA ASP A 533 26.81 31.91 -19.13
C ASP A 533 26.26 32.69 -17.92
N ALA A 534 25.15 32.24 -17.34
CA ALA A 534 24.58 32.79 -16.12
C ALA A 534 25.33 32.34 -14.83
N GLY A 535 26.31 31.44 -14.94
CA GLY A 535 27.08 30.95 -13.80
C GLY A 535 26.28 30.02 -12.88
N LEU A 536 25.33 29.26 -13.43
CA LEU A 536 24.66 28.17 -12.73
C LEU A 536 25.54 26.92 -12.71
N GLU A 537 25.35 26.07 -11.70
CA GLU A 537 25.80 24.70 -11.80
C GLU A 537 24.88 23.94 -12.78
N VAL A 538 25.47 23.22 -13.74
CA VAL A 538 24.68 22.58 -14.81
C VAL A 538 24.87 21.08 -14.77
N GLY A 539 23.76 20.36 -14.60
CA GLY A 539 23.62 18.95 -14.88
C GLY A 539 22.69 18.72 -16.08
N VAL A 540 22.53 17.47 -16.49
CA VAL A 540 21.67 17.09 -17.61
C VAL A 540 20.94 15.80 -17.33
N TYR A 541 19.80 15.57 -17.98
CA TYR A 541 19.09 14.29 -17.88
C TYR A 541 18.67 13.77 -19.25
N PHE A 542 18.47 12.45 -19.33
CA PHE A 542 17.97 11.78 -20.52
C PHE A 542 16.76 10.92 -20.18
N PHE A 543 15.62 11.22 -20.80
CA PHE A 543 14.37 10.48 -20.62
C PHE A 543 14.48 9.10 -21.30
N SER A 544 14.79 8.09 -20.50
CA SER A 544 15.00 6.72 -20.93
C SER A 544 13.70 5.96 -21.11
N GLN A 545 13.65 5.18 -22.18
CA GLN A 545 12.69 4.09 -22.38
C GLN A 545 13.43 2.84 -22.85
N ALA A 546 14.67 2.65 -22.38
CA ALA A 546 15.50 1.50 -22.69
C ALA A 546 14.88 0.22 -22.10
N ILE A 547 14.88 -0.84 -22.92
CA ILE A 547 14.44 -2.18 -22.50
C ILE A 547 15.57 -3.22 -22.62
N THR A 548 16.77 -2.77 -22.98
CA THR A 548 17.98 -3.58 -23.01
C THR A 548 19.19 -2.74 -22.60
N VAL A 549 20.22 -3.40 -22.06
CA VAL A 549 21.52 -2.77 -21.74
C VAL A 549 22.09 -2.00 -22.92
N LYS A 550 22.06 -2.59 -24.12
CA LYS A 550 22.54 -1.94 -25.34
C LYS A 550 21.84 -0.62 -25.62
N GLU A 551 20.52 -0.57 -25.41
CA GLU A 551 19.76 0.67 -25.59
C GLU A 551 20.13 1.73 -24.55
N ALA A 552 20.37 1.34 -23.29
CA ALA A 552 20.84 2.26 -22.26
C ALA A 552 22.25 2.79 -22.57
N GLU A 553 23.13 1.96 -23.13
CA GLU A 553 24.44 2.43 -23.61
C GLU A 553 24.33 3.37 -24.82
N GLU A 554 23.38 3.16 -25.73
CA GLU A 554 23.09 4.08 -26.83
C GLU A 554 22.62 5.44 -26.31
N GLU A 555 21.76 5.44 -25.28
CA GLU A 555 21.28 6.65 -24.61
C GLU A 555 22.44 7.40 -23.92
N ALA A 556 23.30 6.69 -23.18
CA ALA A 556 24.48 7.27 -22.56
C ALA A 556 25.42 7.89 -23.61
N ARG A 557 25.74 7.16 -24.69
CA ARG A 557 26.59 7.67 -25.77
C ARG A 557 25.99 8.88 -26.47
N PHE A 558 24.67 8.93 -26.63
CA PHE A 558 23.96 10.08 -27.18
C PHE A 558 24.15 11.32 -26.29
N VAL A 559 23.97 11.15 -24.97
CA VAL A 559 24.21 12.22 -24.00
C VAL A 559 25.67 12.70 -24.05
N LEU A 560 26.61 11.77 -23.95
CA LEU A 560 28.05 12.05 -23.94
C LEU A 560 28.54 12.76 -25.20
N ASP A 561 27.95 12.46 -26.37
CA ASP A 561 28.27 13.19 -27.60
C ASP A 561 27.80 14.64 -27.55
N LYS A 562 26.61 14.88 -26.97
CA LYS A 562 26.00 16.21 -26.83
C LYS A 562 26.68 17.11 -25.80
N ILE A 563 27.19 16.54 -24.72
CA ILE A 563 27.91 17.29 -23.67
C ILE A 563 29.43 17.31 -23.89
N ARG A 564 29.94 16.68 -24.95
CA ARG A 564 31.38 16.60 -25.21
C ARG A 564 32.00 17.98 -25.24
N GLY A 565 32.99 18.21 -24.37
CA GLY A 565 33.74 19.45 -24.29
C GLY A 565 33.20 20.47 -23.29
N TYR A 566 32.08 20.18 -22.63
CA TYR A 566 31.57 20.97 -21.52
C TYR A 566 32.03 20.38 -20.18
N ALA A 567 32.54 21.23 -19.29
CA ALA A 567 32.83 20.84 -17.92
C ALA A 567 31.59 21.07 -17.06
N LEU A 568 30.72 20.06 -16.98
CA LEU A 568 29.52 20.09 -16.15
C LEU A 568 29.89 19.90 -14.68
N THR A 569 29.29 20.70 -13.80
CA THR A 569 29.44 20.57 -12.34
C THR A 569 28.27 19.85 -11.68
N GLY A 570 27.15 19.71 -12.40
CA GLY A 570 26.00 18.91 -12.01
C GLY A 570 26.01 17.49 -12.59
N PRO A 571 25.08 16.62 -12.17
CA PRO A 571 25.05 15.22 -12.56
C PRO A 571 24.54 15.01 -13.99
N VAL A 572 24.86 13.85 -14.57
CA VAL A 572 24.24 13.31 -15.77
C VAL A 572 23.27 12.20 -15.35
N VAL A 573 21.98 12.45 -15.52
CA VAL A 573 20.91 11.67 -14.90
C VAL A 573 20.28 10.67 -15.87
N PHE A 574 20.19 9.40 -15.46
CA PHE A 574 19.33 8.39 -16.06
C PHE A 574 17.90 8.58 -15.55
N ASP A 575 17.02 9.11 -16.40
CA ASP A 575 15.62 9.37 -16.08
C ASP A 575 14.72 8.28 -16.66
N TRP A 576 14.40 7.27 -15.85
CA TRP A 576 13.49 6.21 -16.23
C TRP A 576 12.17 6.33 -15.48
N GLU A 577 11.06 6.37 -16.24
CA GLU A 577 9.71 6.46 -15.68
C GLU A 577 8.77 5.38 -16.22
N ALA A 578 7.94 4.86 -15.31
CA ALA A 578 6.85 3.97 -15.64
C ALA A 578 5.64 4.80 -16.14
N LEU A 579 5.36 4.76 -17.44
CA LEU A 579 4.29 5.55 -18.05
C LEU A 579 2.86 5.04 -17.81
N GLY A 580 2.69 3.92 -17.10
CA GLY A 580 1.37 3.37 -16.71
C GLY A 580 0.46 2.94 -17.86
N LYS A 581 0.96 2.91 -19.09
CA LYS A 581 0.22 2.58 -20.33
C LYS A 581 0.69 1.24 -20.88
N SER A 582 -0.25 0.35 -21.24
CA SER A 582 0.06 -0.96 -21.83
C SER A 582 0.85 -0.89 -23.13
N GLU A 583 0.79 0.25 -23.83
CA GLU A 583 1.46 0.49 -25.10
C GLU A 583 2.89 1.01 -24.92
N ALA A 584 3.29 1.39 -23.70
CA ALA A 584 4.66 1.80 -23.41
C ALA A 584 5.57 0.57 -23.48
N ARG A 585 6.69 0.67 -24.19
CA ARG A 585 7.64 -0.44 -24.35
C ARG A 585 8.27 -0.90 -23.04
N THR A 586 8.30 -0.02 -22.04
CA THR A 586 8.76 -0.30 -20.68
C THR A 586 7.70 -1.02 -19.82
N TYR A 587 6.48 -1.19 -20.33
CA TYR A 587 5.42 -1.93 -19.66
C TYR A 587 5.81 -3.40 -19.47
N GLY A 588 5.84 -3.85 -18.22
CA GLY A 588 6.26 -5.21 -17.88
C GLY A 588 7.77 -5.44 -17.87
N LEU A 589 8.60 -4.40 -18.03
CA LEU A 589 10.06 -4.52 -17.86
C LEU A 589 10.36 -5.07 -16.45
N ASP A 590 11.20 -6.10 -16.40
CA ASP A 590 11.59 -6.77 -15.17
C ASP A 590 12.68 -5.99 -14.42
N THR A 591 12.75 -6.21 -13.11
CA THR A 591 13.68 -5.52 -12.19
C THR A 591 15.14 -5.72 -12.56
N ASP A 592 15.53 -6.91 -13.00
CA ASP A 592 16.93 -7.19 -13.34
C ASP A 592 17.37 -6.41 -14.58
N THR A 593 16.54 -6.42 -15.63
CA THR A 593 16.82 -5.68 -16.85
C THR A 593 16.88 -4.17 -16.59
N LEU A 594 15.95 -3.63 -15.79
CA LEU A 594 15.97 -2.20 -15.43
C LEU A 594 17.25 -1.82 -14.68
N CYS A 595 17.65 -2.60 -13.65
CA CYS A 595 18.88 -2.34 -12.91
C CYS A 595 20.10 -2.40 -13.82
N ARG A 596 20.19 -3.40 -14.72
CA ARG A 596 21.30 -3.49 -15.68
C ARG A 596 21.33 -2.32 -16.68
N CYS A 597 20.19 -1.80 -17.10
CA CYS A 597 20.12 -0.59 -17.93
C CYS A 597 20.66 0.64 -17.18
N ALA A 598 20.20 0.86 -15.94
CA ALA A 598 20.65 1.99 -15.12
C ALA A 598 22.16 1.92 -14.84
N LEU A 599 22.67 0.75 -14.46
CA LEU A 599 24.10 0.51 -14.24
C LEU A 599 24.91 0.82 -15.51
N ALA A 600 24.53 0.27 -16.66
CA ALA A 600 25.28 0.49 -17.91
C ALA A 600 25.29 1.95 -18.37
N PHE A 601 24.20 2.68 -18.15
CA PHE A 601 24.18 4.12 -18.41
C PHE A 601 25.14 4.86 -17.47
N CYS A 602 25.06 4.60 -16.16
CA CYS A 602 25.85 5.28 -15.15
C CYS A 602 27.35 4.97 -15.27
N GLU A 603 27.73 3.72 -15.54
CA GLU A 603 29.12 3.29 -15.76
C GLU A 603 29.75 4.06 -16.93
N LEU A 604 29.06 4.18 -18.08
CA LEU A 604 29.58 4.94 -19.23
C LEU A 604 29.73 6.44 -18.95
N VAL A 605 28.82 7.00 -18.15
CA VAL A 605 28.89 8.39 -17.70
C VAL A 605 30.10 8.62 -16.79
N GLU A 606 30.32 7.72 -15.84
CA GLU A 606 31.45 7.77 -14.92
C GLU A 606 32.78 7.57 -15.65
N GLU A 607 32.87 6.61 -16.58
CA GLU A 607 34.05 6.39 -17.44
C GLU A 607 34.39 7.62 -18.28
N ALA A 608 33.39 8.41 -18.68
CA ALA A 608 33.58 9.67 -19.40
C ALA A 608 33.97 10.85 -18.50
N GLY A 609 34.05 10.65 -17.18
CA GLY A 609 34.49 11.64 -16.20
C GLY A 609 33.40 12.57 -15.68
N TYR A 610 32.12 12.22 -15.87
CA TYR A 610 30.98 12.95 -15.33
C TYR A 610 30.38 12.21 -14.12
N THR A 611 29.66 12.92 -13.27
CA THR A 611 28.97 12.32 -12.12
C THR A 611 27.63 11.71 -12.56
N PRO A 612 27.43 10.38 -12.51
CA PRO A 612 26.13 9.77 -12.79
C PRO A 612 25.13 9.98 -11.64
N MET A 613 23.84 9.90 -11.96
CA MET A 613 22.73 9.92 -11.01
C MET A 613 21.52 9.20 -11.60
N ILE A 614 20.65 8.64 -10.76
CA ILE A 614 19.43 7.97 -11.19
C ILE A 614 18.21 8.76 -10.71
N TYR A 615 17.30 9.09 -11.61
CA TYR A 615 16.00 9.65 -11.25
C TYR A 615 14.99 8.54 -10.99
N LEU A 616 14.16 8.73 -9.96
CA LEU A 616 13.11 7.78 -9.61
C LEU A 616 11.90 8.43 -8.93
N THR A 617 10.74 7.84 -9.18
CA THR A 617 9.50 8.06 -8.41
C THR A 617 9.33 6.99 -7.35
N SER A 618 8.39 7.16 -6.41
CA SER A 618 8.12 6.13 -5.38
C SER A 618 7.77 4.77 -5.98
N TYR A 619 6.99 4.73 -7.08
CA TYR A 619 6.69 3.48 -7.77
C TYR A 619 7.94 2.83 -8.35
N ALA A 620 8.80 3.61 -9.01
CA ALA A 620 10.04 3.07 -9.56
C ALA A 620 10.95 2.52 -8.45
N GLY A 621 11.14 3.30 -7.37
CA GLY A 621 12.02 2.94 -6.25
C GLY A 621 11.54 1.73 -5.43
N TYR A 622 10.23 1.60 -5.18
CA TYR A 622 9.70 0.49 -4.38
C TYR A 622 9.35 -0.75 -5.18
N VAL A 623 8.89 -0.60 -6.42
CA VAL A 623 8.24 -1.69 -7.18
C VAL A 623 9.06 -2.15 -8.39
N LYS A 624 9.97 -1.32 -8.91
CA LYS A 624 10.69 -1.61 -10.16
C LYS A 624 12.17 -1.82 -9.96
N TYR A 625 12.84 -0.97 -9.21
CA TYR A 625 14.25 -1.13 -8.88
C TYR A 625 14.45 -2.09 -7.71
N ASP A 626 15.54 -2.85 -7.78
CA ASP A 626 16.22 -3.33 -6.60
C ASP A 626 17.32 -2.31 -6.27
N LEU A 627 17.02 -1.39 -5.34
CA LEU A 627 17.91 -0.28 -5.00
C LEU A 627 19.24 -0.75 -4.42
N SER A 628 19.31 -1.95 -3.84
CA SER A 628 20.57 -2.52 -3.31
C SER A 628 21.62 -2.74 -4.40
N ARG A 629 21.20 -2.81 -5.67
CA ARG A 629 22.08 -3.00 -6.83
C ARG A 629 22.55 -1.71 -7.47
N VAL A 630 21.92 -0.58 -7.16
CA VAL A 630 22.17 0.72 -7.81
C VAL A 630 22.49 1.85 -6.82
N MET A 631 22.56 1.54 -5.53
CA MET A 631 22.81 2.48 -4.44
C MET A 631 24.20 3.11 -4.41
N ASP A 632 25.13 2.63 -5.25
CA ASP A 632 26.43 3.28 -5.45
C ASP A 632 26.29 4.63 -6.22
N TYR A 633 25.13 4.86 -6.87
CA TYR A 633 24.81 6.10 -7.54
C TYR A 633 23.78 6.91 -6.74
N PRO A 634 23.91 8.25 -6.68
CA PRO A 634 22.96 9.09 -5.97
C PRO A 634 21.58 9.07 -6.66
N PHE A 635 20.53 9.29 -5.86
CA PHE A 635 19.16 9.36 -6.36
C PHE A 635 18.63 10.78 -6.44
N TRP A 636 17.96 11.10 -7.54
CA TRP A 636 17.07 12.25 -7.71
C TRP A 636 15.62 11.78 -7.60
N PHE A 637 14.98 12.11 -6.49
CA PHE A 637 13.66 11.59 -6.13
C PHE A 637 12.55 12.60 -6.43
N ALA A 638 11.49 12.17 -7.10
CA ALA A 638 10.31 12.97 -7.35
C ALA A 638 9.13 12.61 -6.43
N GLU A 639 8.67 13.60 -5.67
CA GLU A 639 7.43 13.53 -4.91
C GLU A 639 6.86 14.93 -4.70
N TYR A 640 5.67 15.15 -5.27
CA TYR A 640 5.07 16.48 -5.33
C TYR A 640 4.10 16.74 -4.19
N ASP A 641 3.93 18.02 -3.86
CA ASP A 641 2.88 18.53 -2.99
C ASP A 641 2.91 17.93 -1.57
N LYS A 642 4.11 17.57 -1.09
CA LYS A 642 4.35 17.17 0.30
C LYS A 642 5.02 18.28 1.10
N ALA A 643 4.73 18.31 2.40
CA ALA A 643 5.40 19.21 3.34
C ALA A 643 6.86 18.79 3.61
N ALA A 644 7.14 17.50 3.48
CA ALA A 644 8.46 16.86 3.59
C ALA A 644 8.44 15.56 2.77
N PRO A 645 9.59 15.09 2.26
CA PRO A 645 9.67 13.86 1.49
C PRO A 645 9.36 12.63 2.35
N THR A 646 8.57 11.70 1.83
CA THR A 646 8.11 10.50 2.55
C THR A 646 8.78 9.21 2.07
N PHE A 647 9.67 9.30 1.09
CA PHE A 647 10.43 8.16 0.61
C PHE A 647 11.33 7.58 1.71
N TYR A 648 11.29 6.27 1.84
CA TYR A 648 11.95 5.51 2.89
C TYR A 648 13.47 5.52 2.71
N TYR A 649 13.96 5.38 1.48
CA TYR A 649 15.39 5.35 1.20
C TYR A 649 15.96 6.74 1.00
N HIS A 650 17.25 6.89 1.31
CA HIS A 650 17.99 8.12 1.12
C HIS A 650 18.04 8.52 -0.37
N PHE A 651 17.97 9.82 -0.63
CA PHE A 651 18.15 10.42 -1.96
C PHE A 651 18.90 11.74 -1.79
N GLN A 652 19.65 12.15 -2.82
CA GLN A 652 20.52 13.33 -2.78
C GLN A 652 19.81 14.60 -3.29
N MET A 653 18.81 14.45 -4.16
CA MET A 653 18.06 15.56 -4.73
C MET A 653 16.56 15.26 -4.67
N TRP A 654 15.74 16.24 -4.29
CA TRP A 654 14.28 16.12 -4.24
C TRP A 654 13.60 17.08 -5.19
N GLN A 655 12.89 16.55 -6.19
CA GLN A 655 11.94 17.31 -7.01
C GLN A 655 10.61 17.39 -6.25
N TYR A 656 10.35 18.55 -5.66
CA TYR A 656 9.26 18.72 -4.69
C TYR A 656 7.99 19.33 -5.31
N THR A 657 8.07 19.88 -6.51
CA THR A 657 6.89 20.37 -7.24
C THR A 657 7.17 20.52 -8.73
N SER A 658 6.14 20.28 -9.54
CA SER A 658 6.10 20.58 -10.98
C SER A 658 5.33 21.85 -11.35
N LYS A 659 4.97 22.63 -10.33
CA LYS A 659 4.16 23.84 -10.43
C LYS A 659 4.87 25.04 -9.80
N GLY A 660 6.20 25.02 -9.83
CA GLY A 660 7.03 26.12 -9.38
C GLY A 660 6.88 27.35 -10.27
N SER A 661 7.40 28.47 -9.78
CA SER A 661 7.47 29.73 -10.50
C SER A 661 8.81 30.38 -10.16
N VAL A 662 9.57 30.74 -11.19
CA VAL A 662 10.90 31.35 -11.12
C VAL A 662 10.93 32.48 -12.13
N ASP A 663 11.46 33.64 -11.73
CA ASP A 663 11.61 34.76 -12.64
C ASP A 663 12.54 34.42 -13.81
N GLY A 664 12.12 34.76 -15.03
CA GLY A 664 12.81 34.37 -16.26
C GLY A 664 12.31 33.09 -16.92
N ILE A 665 11.39 32.34 -16.29
CA ILE A 665 10.70 31.18 -16.90
C ILE A 665 9.19 31.46 -16.98
N GLN A 666 8.59 31.23 -18.15
CA GLN A 666 7.15 31.42 -18.34
C GLN A 666 6.38 30.13 -17.97
N GLY A 667 5.36 30.28 -17.13
CA GLY A 667 4.51 29.17 -16.70
C GLY A 667 5.13 28.37 -15.55
N ASN A 668 4.77 27.09 -15.50
CA ASN A 668 5.23 26.19 -14.44
C ASN A 668 6.64 25.68 -14.73
N VAL A 669 7.43 25.51 -13.67
CA VAL A 669 8.74 24.86 -13.72
C VAL A 669 8.88 23.85 -12.59
N ASP A 670 9.57 22.76 -12.89
CA ASP A 670 9.95 21.76 -11.91
C ASP A 670 11.03 22.31 -10.97
N MET A 671 10.81 22.18 -9.66
CA MET A 671 11.69 22.75 -8.64
C MET A 671 12.32 21.66 -7.79
N ASN A 672 13.60 21.84 -7.50
CA ASN A 672 14.45 20.86 -6.86
C ASN A 672 15.19 21.43 -5.66
N LEU A 673 15.36 20.60 -4.65
CA LEU A 673 16.25 20.85 -3.53
C LEU A 673 17.37 19.81 -3.56
N TRP A 674 18.61 20.25 -3.74
CA TRP A 674 19.79 19.39 -3.73
C TRP A 674 20.49 19.53 -2.38
N PHE A 675 20.52 18.44 -1.62
CA PHE A 675 21.15 18.37 -0.30
C PHE A 675 22.68 18.29 -0.44
N GLY A 676 23.40 19.00 0.43
CA GLY A 676 24.85 18.87 0.59
C GLY A 676 25.21 17.49 1.17
N ALA A 677 26.42 17.02 0.84
CA ALA A 677 26.97 15.77 1.37
C ALA A 677 27.41 15.90 2.84
#